data_AF-A0A969NK97-F1
#
_entry.id   AF-A0A969NK97-F1
#
_cell.length_a   1.000
_cell.length_b   1.000
_cell.length_c   1.000
_cell.angle_alpha   90.00
_cell.angle_beta   90.00
_cell.angle_gamma   90.00
#
_symmetry.space_group_name_H-M   'P 1'
#
loop_
_entity.id
_entity.type
_entity.pdbx_description
1 polymer ?
#
loop_
_entity_poly.entity_id
_entity_poly.type
_entity_poly.pdbx_seq_one_letter_code
_entity_poly.pdbx_strand_id
1 'polypeptide(L)'
;MSGQKRDKFLQKGLRFLQSLLIRLCRSFVALLKAPLLLLQKREKKTKPSTGNSANSFISRRPNFSLRLFKNQRHAANSGFVLPTIAILLLIMSLVVSSLLFRSLNRTTQVIGQRNQQVIYNAATPAIDRAKAKLEYLFRQDIRLPGGLPSDEFMTDMLRNQGAIAKPVIDIDPDTPGNQNPYNFPEEERLDLNNDGTPDNAWSFKIDTNGDGNLETVAYSILSNTGITGTTDPRQQTDSFKAPQLIVRNGPINLQAPNSTACQGLLNARTPTNLSSNERQWDAINNAVARRAFQVTALVINDQNQASRTIATLEMQQDRQASRGNRWGAWFRNDLEIFPGPLFRWNGAMHTEGNLVIGGTSFQSFLISSPDSCLFTRDSSEITVGGDISESAPPYLGQIINGTIRDNNYNGNSVVHLFNPSGTNGKTDATLNAASDSVKDSAPNPANISLDPVILFTTDRNQTRDGDEANTSVRDTTWKDKDIYKAGRIFNRSAQAPYVDDTYRADDRYGPKAVYNSVIRPFFNANGTPTGRKSGQSIPSSNPFYTPLTNLSTVSPESQGLDGYWERRAWAEGLRVIVGQRLELGNAFGWLGNNDPLYPPVPGAANTTHEQRQWKTLRDNLAAVQATAIYHSDGNSPTDDSNGRFPRACLATTAHPGTNATINNSTTFNPITFNTSTAGTSTTRVVTDFLSGRGTNGWEFNPPAANETNFKTAIASSAPLGIALRNLAHLAGDGAADGSTDLPMPTRTSVTTAHFHQCKIPQLTPPFPQLEPEFIPLPL
;
A
#
# COMPACT_ATOMS: atom_id res chain seq x y z
N MET A 1 -51.51 11.41 28.78
CA MET A 1 -52.64 12.34 28.53
C MET A 1 -52.38 13.10 27.23
N SER A 2 -53.32 13.05 26.29
CA SER A 2 -53.05 13.08 24.84
C SER A 2 -52.66 14.44 24.23
N GLY A 3 -51.64 14.40 23.34
CA GLY A 3 -51.18 15.53 22.51
C GLY A 3 -52.26 16.12 21.61
N GLN A 4 -53.32 15.35 21.31
CA GLN A 4 -54.46 15.79 20.53
C GLN A 4 -55.26 16.95 21.18
N LYS A 5 -55.21 17.11 22.51
CA LYS A 5 -55.78 18.28 23.22
C LYS A 5 -54.86 19.51 23.14
N ARG A 6 -53.55 19.32 23.03
CA ARG A 6 -52.55 20.40 22.95
C ARG A 6 -52.55 21.04 21.56
N ASP A 7 -52.66 20.24 20.51
CA ASP A 7 -52.73 20.75 19.13
C ASP A 7 -54.05 21.48 18.85
N LYS A 8 -55.19 20.99 19.35
CA LYS A 8 -56.46 21.73 19.26
C LYS A 8 -56.44 23.06 20.01
N PHE A 9 -55.65 23.17 21.08
CA PHE A 9 -55.49 24.42 21.84
C PHE A 9 -54.58 25.42 21.10
N LEU A 10 -53.47 24.95 20.51
CA LEU A 10 -52.57 25.75 19.68
C LEU A 10 -53.24 26.23 18.38
N GLN A 11 -54.04 25.38 17.73
CA GLN A 11 -54.78 25.76 16.51
C GLN A 11 -55.88 26.80 16.79
N LYS A 12 -56.56 26.71 17.95
CA LYS A 12 -57.53 27.74 18.39
C LYS A 12 -56.83 29.05 18.75
N GLY A 13 -55.66 28.98 19.41
CA GLY A 13 -54.84 30.16 19.71
C GLY A 13 -54.35 30.88 18.46
N LEU A 14 -53.90 30.13 17.45
CA LEU A 14 -53.42 30.69 16.19
C LEU A 14 -54.54 31.35 15.38
N ARG A 15 -55.73 30.74 15.32
CA ARG A 15 -56.92 31.34 14.66
C ARG A 15 -57.41 32.61 15.37
N PHE A 16 -57.30 32.65 16.70
CA PHE A 16 -57.63 33.84 17.49
C PHE A 16 -56.66 34.99 17.22
N LEU A 17 -55.35 34.70 17.16
CA LEU A 17 -54.32 35.67 16.81
C LEU A 17 -54.45 36.20 15.37
N GLN A 18 -54.78 35.33 14.41
CA GLN A 18 -55.04 35.72 13.02
C GLN A 18 -56.26 36.66 12.90
N SER A 19 -57.35 36.35 13.61
CA SER A 19 -58.53 37.21 13.71
C SER A 19 -58.22 38.58 14.30
N LEU A 20 -57.38 38.63 15.34
CA LEU A 20 -56.97 39.86 16.00
C LEU A 20 -56.10 40.74 15.07
N LEU A 21 -55.14 40.14 14.37
CA LEU A 21 -54.27 40.82 13.40
C LEU A 21 -55.04 41.37 12.21
N ILE A 22 -56.00 40.61 11.66
CA ILE A 22 -56.85 41.08 10.56
C ILE A 22 -57.74 42.26 11.01
N ARG A 23 -58.24 42.25 12.25
CA ARG A 23 -59.03 43.37 12.81
C ARG A 23 -58.17 44.62 13.07
N LEU A 24 -56.93 44.44 13.53
CA LEU A 24 -55.96 45.53 13.70
C LEU A 24 -55.55 46.15 12.36
N CYS A 25 -55.24 45.34 11.34
CA CYS A 25 -54.94 45.84 10.00
C CYS A 25 -56.13 46.59 9.36
N ARG A 26 -57.37 46.11 9.55
CA ARG A 26 -58.56 46.83 9.07
C ARG A 26 -58.76 48.19 9.76
N SER A 27 -58.49 48.29 11.06
CA SER A 27 -58.53 49.58 11.78
C SER A 27 -57.42 50.53 11.32
N PHE A 28 -56.21 50.01 11.05
CA PHE A 28 -55.08 50.83 10.60
C PHE A 28 -55.29 51.37 9.17
N VAL A 29 -55.85 50.56 8.26
CA VAL A 29 -56.22 50.99 6.90
C VAL A 29 -57.37 52.02 6.91
N ALA A 30 -58.31 51.93 7.85
CA ALA A 30 -59.37 52.93 8.01
C ALA A 30 -58.82 54.29 8.50
N LEU A 31 -57.80 54.27 9.36
CA LEU A 31 -57.16 55.47 9.92
C LEU A 31 -56.31 56.23 8.89
N LEU A 32 -55.72 55.52 7.92
CA LEU A 32 -54.93 56.10 6.82
C LEU A 32 -55.77 56.67 5.67
N LYS A 33 -57.03 56.22 5.48
CA LYS A 33 -57.90 56.73 4.40
C LYS A 33 -58.51 58.12 4.68
N ALA A 34 -58.66 58.52 5.95
CA ALA A 34 -59.26 59.79 6.33
C ALA A 34 -58.47 61.06 5.89
N PRO A 35 -57.13 61.12 6.01
CA PRO A 35 -56.37 62.28 5.55
C PRO A 35 -56.18 62.34 4.02
N LEU A 36 -56.22 61.21 3.31
CA LEU A 36 -56.03 61.17 1.85
C LEU A 36 -57.23 61.76 1.08
N LEU A 37 -58.45 61.59 1.60
CA LEU A 37 -59.68 62.15 1.01
C LEU A 37 -59.82 63.68 1.22
N LEU A 38 -59.13 64.25 2.21
CA LEU A 38 -59.09 65.70 2.46
C LEU A 38 -58.06 66.42 1.59
N LEU A 39 -57.00 65.74 1.14
CA LEU A 39 -55.97 66.30 0.25
C LEU A 39 -56.40 66.34 -1.23
N GLN A 40 -57.27 65.44 -1.70
CA GLN A 40 -57.77 65.46 -3.09
C GLN A 40 -58.83 66.54 -3.38
N LYS A 41 -59.37 67.22 -2.35
CA LYS A 41 -60.44 68.23 -2.53
C LYS A 41 -59.91 69.67 -2.65
N ARG A 42 -58.59 69.90 -2.56
CA ARG A 42 -57.98 71.25 -2.53
C ARG A 42 -57.09 71.60 -3.72
N GLU A 43 -57.09 70.80 -4.78
CA GLU A 43 -56.56 71.17 -6.11
C GLU A 43 -57.70 71.20 -7.13
N LYS A 44 -58.22 72.39 -7.44
CA LYS A 44 -59.02 72.63 -8.64
C LYS A 44 -58.49 73.87 -9.33
N LYS A 45 -58.26 73.72 -10.65
CA LYS A 45 -58.14 74.78 -11.68
C LYS A 45 -56.98 75.78 -11.50
N THR A 46 -56.02 75.76 -12.44
CA THR A 46 -55.84 76.78 -13.51
C THR A 46 -54.61 76.45 -14.38
N LYS A 47 -54.80 76.43 -15.71
CA LYS A 47 -53.79 76.52 -16.80
C LYS A 47 -53.63 78.02 -17.19
N PRO A 48 -52.70 78.47 -18.07
CA PRO A 48 -51.53 77.83 -18.70
C PRO A 48 -50.25 78.75 -18.81
N SER A 49 -49.22 78.21 -19.50
CA SER A 49 -48.24 78.84 -20.42
C SER A 49 -46.81 79.24 -19.97
N THR A 50 -45.85 78.54 -20.62
CA THR A 50 -44.60 79.00 -21.29
C THR A 50 -43.44 79.61 -20.49
N GLY A 51 -42.23 79.10 -20.73
CA GLY A 51 -41.00 79.92 -20.79
C GLY A 51 -39.76 79.41 -20.07
N ASN A 52 -38.90 78.68 -20.79
CA ASN A 52 -37.44 78.66 -20.85
C ASN A 52 -36.49 79.05 -19.68
N SER A 53 -35.35 78.33 -19.71
CA SER A 53 -34.01 78.53 -19.09
C SER A 53 -33.90 78.12 -17.61
N ALA A 54 -33.08 77.13 -17.22
CA ALA A 54 -31.64 76.96 -17.38
C ALA A 54 -30.82 78.02 -16.62
N ASN A 55 -30.33 77.70 -15.41
CA ASN A 55 -28.89 77.45 -15.16
C ASN A 55 -28.50 77.47 -13.68
N SER A 56 -27.52 76.60 -13.39
CA SER A 56 -26.45 76.67 -12.39
C SER A 56 -26.81 76.90 -10.91
N PHE A 57 -26.61 75.90 -10.03
CA PHE A 57 -25.35 75.63 -9.32
C PHE A 57 -24.69 76.89 -8.72
N ILE A 58 -24.67 76.99 -7.39
CA ILE A 58 -23.45 76.97 -6.55
C ILE A 58 -23.83 76.98 -5.05
N SER A 59 -23.01 76.24 -4.30
CA SER A 59 -22.97 76.00 -2.86
C SER A 59 -22.88 77.23 -1.94
N ARG A 60 -23.46 77.13 -0.73
CA ARG A 60 -22.77 76.94 0.58
C ARG A 60 -23.76 77.10 1.74
N ARG A 61 -23.53 76.31 2.80
CA ARG A 61 -24.17 76.24 4.14
C ARG A 61 -24.31 77.64 4.80
N PRO A 62 -25.20 77.93 5.79
CA PRO A 62 -25.35 77.15 7.04
C PRO A 62 -26.72 77.22 7.78
N ASN A 63 -26.74 76.57 8.95
CA ASN A 63 -27.77 76.52 10.01
C ASN A 63 -28.54 77.83 10.28
N PHE A 64 -29.84 77.72 10.57
CA PHE A 64 -30.59 78.69 11.40
C PHE A 64 -31.85 78.01 11.97
N SER A 65 -31.85 77.58 13.23
CA SER A 65 -32.44 78.29 14.39
C SER A 65 -33.81 78.96 14.16
N LEU A 66 -34.78 78.42 14.90
CA LEU A 66 -36.11 78.93 15.23
C LEU A 66 -36.18 80.45 15.44
N ARG A 67 -37.22 81.07 14.86
CA ARG A 67 -37.97 82.18 15.50
C ARG A 67 -39.47 82.04 15.24
N LEU A 68 -40.22 82.07 16.34
CA LEU A 68 -41.68 82.15 16.45
C LEU A 68 -42.23 83.46 15.89
N PHE A 69 -43.51 83.49 15.50
CA PHE A 69 -44.61 84.28 16.10
C PHE A 69 -45.92 83.96 15.35
N LYS A 70 -46.93 83.34 15.99
CA LYS A 70 -48.03 83.91 16.80
C LYS A 70 -49.28 84.19 15.95
N ASN A 71 -50.37 83.47 16.22
CA ASN A 71 -51.62 84.13 16.62
C ASN A 71 -52.57 83.15 17.33
N GLN A 72 -52.91 83.54 18.55
CA GLN A 72 -53.88 82.91 19.45
C GLN A 72 -55.31 83.28 19.04
N ARG A 73 -56.27 82.38 19.29
CA ARG A 73 -57.55 82.75 19.91
C ARG A 73 -57.98 81.67 20.90
N HIS A 74 -58.35 82.14 22.08
CA HIS A 74 -58.78 81.37 23.24
C HIS A 74 -60.17 80.75 23.06
N ALA A 75 -60.35 79.52 23.52
CA ALA A 75 -61.49 79.12 24.34
C ALA A 75 -61.12 77.81 25.07
N ALA A 76 -61.52 77.76 26.34
CA ALA A 76 -61.23 76.73 27.33
C ALA A 76 -61.46 75.29 26.83
N ASN A 77 -60.69 74.31 27.35
CA ASN A 77 -61.19 72.95 27.59
C ASN A 77 -60.20 72.05 28.36
N SER A 78 -60.80 71.20 29.18
CA SER A 78 -60.29 70.18 30.08
C SER A 78 -59.40 69.09 29.44
N GLY A 79 -58.45 68.57 30.22
CA GLY A 79 -58.12 67.13 30.27
C GLY A 79 -57.22 66.55 29.17
N PHE A 80 -55.92 66.58 29.42
CA PHE A 80 -54.81 66.16 28.55
C PHE A 80 -54.48 64.65 28.75
N VAL A 81 -55.06 63.71 27.99
CA VAL A 81 -54.68 62.27 28.10
C VAL A 81 -54.65 61.46 26.78
N LEU A 82 -55.07 62.00 25.63
CA LEU A 82 -55.24 61.16 24.42
C LEU A 82 -53.93 60.82 23.64
N PRO A 83 -52.98 61.75 23.40
CA PRO A 83 -51.78 61.46 22.61
C PRO A 83 -50.79 60.53 23.33
N THR A 84 -50.69 60.64 24.66
CA THR A 84 -49.81 59.82 25.49
C THR A 84 -50.27 58.36 25.53
N ILE A 85 -51.58 58.11 25.64
CA ILE A 85 -52.12 56.73 25.62
C ILE A 85 -51.87 56.07 24.25
N ALA A 86 -52.02 56.80 23.14
CA ALA A 86 -51.81 56.26 21.81
C ALA A 86 -50.34 55.86 21.55
N ILE A 87 -49.38 56.70 21.98
CA ILE A 87 -47.94 56.38 21.88
C ILE A 87 -47.59 55.19 22.78
N LEU A 88 -48.15 55.12 23.98
CA LEU A 88 -47.87 54.05 24.95
C LEU A 88 -48.42 52.69 24.46
N LEU A 89 -49.60 52.68 23.85
CA LEU A 89 -50.16 51.49 23.18
C LEU A 89 -49.34 51.07 21.97
N LEU A 90 -48.83 52.01 21.17
CA LEU A 90 -47.99 51.72 20.01
C LEU A 90 -46.66 51.10 20.44
N ILE A 91 -45.99 51.67 21.43
CA ILE A 91 -44.75 51.13 22.00
C ILE A 91 -45.01 49.74 22.61
N MET A 92 -46.09 49.56 23.36
CA MET A 92 -46.44 48.27 23.97
C MET A 92 -46.69 47.19 22.92
N SER A 93 -47.41 47.50 21.83
CA SER A 93 -47.60 46.56 20.72
C SER A 93 -46.28 46.21 20.01
N LEU A 94 -45.41 47.19 19.79
CA LEU A 94 -44.11 46.98 19.14
C LEU A 94 -43.19 46.08 20.01
N VAL A 95 -43.20 46.29 21.33
CA VAL A 95 -42.45 45.47 22.29
C VAL A 95 -43.00 44.04 22.35
N VAL A 96 -44.32 43.86 22.38
CA VAL A 96 -44.94 42.52 22.36
C VAL A 96 -44.64 41.80 21.05
N SER A 97 -44.72 42.46 19.90
CA SER A 97 -44.36 41.88 18.61
C SER A 97 -42.87 41.53 18.53
N SER A 98 -41.99 42.38 19.04
CA SER A 98 -40.54 42.12 19.15
C SER A 98 -40.24 40.90 20.02
N LEU A 99 -40.87 40.80 21.19
CA LEU A 99 -40.71 39.67 22.10
C LEU A 99 -41.24 38.36 21.51
N LEU A 100 -42.39 38.38 20.84
CA LEU A 100 -42.93 37.22 20.14
C LEU A 100 -41.99 36.78 19.01
N PHE A 101 -41.48 37.71 18.19
CA PHE A 101 -40.55 37.38 17.11
C PHE A 101 -39.25 36.77 17.65
N ARG A 102 -38.71 37.33 18.74
CA ARG A 102 -37.53 36.77 19.42
C ARG A 102 -37.81 35.40 20.04
N SER A 103 -39.01 35.20 20.60
CA SER A 103 -39.41 33.91 21.17
C SER A 103 -39.56 32.84 20.09
N LEU A 104 -40.15 33.17 18.93
CA LEU A 104 -40.26 32.27 17.78
C LEU A 104 -38.88 31.89 17.24
N ASN A 105 -37.96 32.86 17.08
CA ASN A 105 -36.60 32.59 16.63
C ASN A 105 -35.80 31.74 17.63
N ARG A 106 -36.00 31.95 18.95
CA ARG A 106 -35.35 31.10 19.96
C ARG A 106 -35.93 29.70 19.96
N THR A 107 -37.24 29.54 19.76
CA THR A 107 -37.88 28.23 19.64
C THR A 107 -37.37 27.47 18.42
N THR A 108 -37.23 28.10 17.25
CA THR A 108 -36.68 27.44 16.07
C THR A 108 -35.21 27.04 16.25
N GLN A 109 -34.40 27.88 16.91
CA GLN A 109 -33.01 27.55 17.26
C GLN A 109 -32.92 26.35 18.22
N VAL A 110 -33.72 26.34 19.28
CA VAL A 110 -33.73 25.23 20.27
C VAL A 110 -34.23 23.93 19.64
N ILE A 111 -35.24 24.00 18.75
CA ILE A 111 -35.70 22.84 17.99
C ILE A 111 -34.59 22.32 17.07
N GLY A 112 -33.90 23.22 16.36
CA GLY A 112 -32.75 22.85 15.52
C GLY A 112 -31.63 22.17 16.31
N GLN A 113 -31.22 22.76 17.44
CA GLN A 113 -30.18 22.19 18.31
C GLN A 113 -30.59 20.84 18.89
N ARG A 114 -31.84 20.71 19.36
CA ARG A 114 -32.36 19.44 19.89
C ARG A 114 -32.41 18.37 18.80
N ASN A 115 -32.88 18.70 17.60
CA ASN A 115 -32.92 17.77 16.49
C ASN A 115 -31.50 17.33 16.09
N GLN A 116 -30.54 18.25 16.04
CA GLN A 116 -29.15 17.92 15.73
C GLN A 116 -28.53 17.00 16.79
N GLN A 117 -28.81 17.22 18.07
CA GLN A 117 -28.32 16.39 19.17
C GLN A 117 -28.95 14.99 19.14
N VAL A 118 -30.25 14.90 18.83
CA VAL A 118 -30.93 13.61 18.65
C VAL A 118 -30.37 12.86 17.44
N ILE A 119 -30.14 13.53 16.31
CA ILE A 119 -29.53 12.92 15.11
C ILE A 119 -28.13 12.38 15.43
N TYR A 120 -27.30 13.17 16.11
CA TYR A 120 -25.93 12.78 16.44
C TYR A 120 -25.91 11.58 17.38
N ASN A 121 -26.68 11.62 18.47
CA ASN A 121 -26.78 10.52 19.43
C ASN A 121 -27.38 9.27 18.78
N ALA A 122 -28.35 9.44 17.89
CA ALA A 122 -29.02 8.33 17.22
C ALA A 122 -28.12 7.61 16.19
N ALA A 123 -27.27 8.35 15.48
CA ALA A 123 -26.39 7.78 14.46
C ALA A 123 -25.01 7.34 15.01
N THR A 124 -24.63 7.74 16.23
CA THR A 124 -23.33 7.42 16.83
C THR A 124 -23.01 5.92 16.83
N PRO A 125 -23.92 5.00 17.23
CA PRO A 125 -23.62 3.57 17.23
C PRO A 125 -23.28 3.01 15.84
N ALA A 126 -23.92 3.53 14.78
CA ALA A 126 -23.61 3.13 13.41
C ALA A 126 -22.22 3.59 12.97
N ILE A 127 -21.84 4.82 13.34
CA ILE A 127 -20.52 5.38 13.05
C ILE A 127 -19.42 4.59 13.78
N ASP A 128 -19.62 4.25 15.05
CA ASP A 128 -18.63 3.52 15.83
C ASP A 128 -18.43 2.09 15.30
N ARG A 129 -19.52 1.41 14.91
CA ARG A 129 -19.46 0.10 14.23
C ARG A 129 -18.75 0.20 12.87
N ALA A 130 -19.05 1.23 12.06
CA ALA A 130 -18.37 1.45 10.79
C ALA A 130 -16.87 1.71 10.96
N LYS A 131 -16.49 2.51 11.97
CA LYS A 131 -15.07 2.73 12.32
C LYS A 131 -14.39 1.43 12.74
N ALA A 132 -15.03 0.61 13.58
CA ALA A 132 -14.48 -0.67 14.00
C ALA A 132 -14.20 -1.59 12.80
N LYS A 133 -15.12 -1.65 11.82
CA LYS A 133 -14.93 -2.40 10.57
C LYS A 133 -13.77 -1.85 9.72
N LEU A 134 -13.64 -0.53 9.60
CA LEU A 134 -12.51 0.09 8.90
C LEU A 134 -11.18 -0.13 9.62
N GLU A 135 -11.14 -0.06 10.96
CA GLU A 135 -9.93 -0.37 11.74
C GLU A 135 -9.56 -1.85 11.62
N TYR A 136 -10.54 -2.76 11.63
CA TYR A 136 -10.30 -4.18 11.35
C TYR A 136 -9.70 -4.37 9.95
N LEU A 137 -10.30 -3.76 8.92
CA LEU A 137 -9.81 -3.84 7.54
C LEU A 137 -8.35 -3.43 7.44
N PHE A 138 -7.94 -2.31 8.05
CA PHE A 138 -6.59 -1.77 7.88
C PHE A 138 -5.54 -2.27 8.88
N ARG A 139 -5.94 -2.83 10.03
CA ARG A 139 -5.01 -3.31 11.05
C ARG A 139 -4.92 -4.83 11.15
N GLN A 140 -6.01 -5.55 10.88
CA GLN A 140 -6.13 -6.97 11.18
C GLN A 140 -6.40 -7.83 9.94
N ASP A 141 -7.04 -7.30 8.89
CA ASP A 141 -7.32 -8.07 7.68
C ASP A 141 -6.05 -8.33 6.85
N ILE A 142 -5.65 -9.59 6.83
CA ILE A 142 -4.43 -10.09 6.17
C ILE A 142 -4.46 -10.06 4.65
N ARG A 143 -5.63 -9.86 4.04
CA ARG A 143 -5.77 -9.86 2.59
C ARG A 143 -5.33 -8.54 1.99
N LEU A 144 -5.12 -7.49 2.80
CA LEU A 144 -4.66 -6.22 2.26
C LEU A 144 -3.29 -6.40 1.58
N PRO A 145 -3.14 -6.00 0.31
CA PRO A 145 -1.86 -6.04 -0.36
C PRO A 145 -0.90 -5.02 0.25
N GLY A 146 0.40 -5.24 0.12
CA GLY A 146 1.42 -4.25 0.49
C GLY A 146 1.41 -2.99 -0.41
N GLY A 147 0.70 -3.04 -1.54
CA GLY A 147 0.48 -1.92 -2.46
C GLY A 147 -0.86 -1.22 -2.28
N LEU A 148 -1.22 -0.31 -3.21
CA LEU A 148 -2.50 0.39 -3.20
C LEU A 148 -3.64 -0.54 -3.70
N PRO A 149 -4.60 -0.95 -2.84
CA PRO A 149 -5.67 -1.85 -3.27
C PRO A 149 -6.66 -1.15 -4.20
N SER A 150 -7.28 -1.90 -5.12
CA SER A 150 -8.34 -1.38 -6.00
C SER A 150 -9.70 -1.24 -5.32
N ASP A 151 -10.64 -0.53 -5.97
CA ASP A 151 -12.03 -0.33 -5.53
C ASP A 151 -12.75 -1.66 -5.34
N GLU A 152 -12.64 -2.52 -6.34
CA GLU A 152 -13.20 -3.88 -6.32
C GLU A 152 -12.52 -4.72 -5.24
N PHE A 153 -11.20 -4.56 -5.07
CA PHE A 153 -10.47 -5.27 -4.02
C PHE A 153 -11.01 -4.95 -2.63
N MET A 154 -11.11 -3.67 -2.27
CA MET A 154 -11.61 -3.25 -0.95
C MET A 154 -13.10 -3.53 -0.75
N THR A 155 -13.91 -3.35 -1.80
CA THR A 155 -15.35 -3.62 -1.71
C THR A 155 -15.58 -5.09 -1.40
N ASP A 156 -14.90 -6.00 -2.10
CA ASP A 156 -15.03 -7.44 -1.88
C ASP A 156 -14.45 -7.91 -0.54
N MET A 157 -13.36 -7.29 -0.07
CA MET A 157 -12.79 -7.61 1.24
C MET A 157 -13.80 -7.40 2.36
N LEU A 158 -14.47 -6.23 2.36
CA LEU A 158 -15.54 -5.91 3.28
C LEU A 158 -16.74 -6.83 3.09
N ARG A 159 -17.01 -7.31 1.86
CA ARG A 159 -18.07 -8.29 1.61
C ARG A 159 -17.76 -9.65 2.23
N ASN A 160 -16.50 -10.07 2.18
CA ASN A 160 -16.00 -11.36 2.68
C ASN A 160 -16.73 -12.58 2.09
N GLN A 161 -16.99 -12.57 0.77
CA GLN A 161 -17.80 -13.60 0.08
C GLN A 161 -16.99 -14.68 -0.67
N GLY A 162 -15.66 -14.70 -0.55
CA GLY A 162 -14.85 -15.82 -1.07
C GLY A 162 -14.78 -15.90 -2.60
N ALA A 163 -14.28 -14.86 -3.27
CA ALA A 163 -13.96 -14.96 -4.70
C ALA A 163 -12.69 -15.82 -4.92
N ILE A 164 -12.51 -16.39 -6.12
CA ILE A 164 -11.46 -17.36 -6.49
C ILE A 164 -10.01 -16.88 -6.17
N ALA A 165 -9.80 -15.59 -5.95
CA ALA A 165 -8.51 -14.99 -5.58
C ALA A 165 -8.44 -14.42 -4.13
N LYS A 166 -9.50 -14.55 -3.32
CA LYS A 166 -9.63 -13.89 -2.00
C LYS A 166 -10.23 -14.86 -0.99
N PRO A 167 -9.42 -15.45 -0.08
CA PRO A 167 -9.95 -16.38 0.92
C PRO A 167 -10.98 -15.67 1.82
N VAL A 168 -12.02 -16.39 2.22
CA VAL A 168 -12.92 -15.95 3.29
C VAL A 168 -12.12 -15.96 4.60
N ILE A 169 -12.18 -14.86 5.35
CA ILE A 169 -11.63 -14.82 6.71
C ILE A 169 -12.77 -15.11 7.68
N ASP A 170 -12.51 -15.99 8.64
CA ASP A 170 -13.39 -16.23 9.80
C ASP A 170 -12.73 -15.65 11.06
N ILE A 171 -13.54 -15.24 12.04
CA ILE A 171 -13.08 -14.74 13.35
C ILE A 171 -12.41 -15.87 14.14
N ASP A 172 -12.81 -17.12 13.90
CA ASP A 172 -12.22 -18.31 14.50
C ASP A 172 -11.82 -19.32 13.41
N PRO A 173 -10.51 -19.53 13.16
CA PRO A 173 -10.05 -20.51 12.18
C PRO A 173 -10.32 -21.98 12.59
N ASP A 174 -10.66 -22.25 13.85
CA ASP A 174 -10.81 -23.59 14.41
C ASP A 174 -12.28 -24.07 14.52
N THR A 175 -13.26 -23.18 14.29
CA THR A 175 -14.69 -23.52 14.32
C THR A 175 -15.31 -23.41 12.92
N PRO A 176 -15.57 -24.52 12.20
CA PRO A 176 -16.16 -24.48 10.86
C PRO A 176 -17.63 -24.03 10.95
N GLY A 177 -17.94 -22.77 10.61
CA GLY A 177 -19.33 -22.33 10.75
C GLY A 177 -19.68 -20.84 10.78
N ASN A 178 -18.87 -19.95 10.18
CA ASN A 178 -19.35 -18.69 9.59
C ASN A 178 -19.58 -17.54 10.58
N GLN A 179 -18.51 -16.88 11.03
CA GLN A 179 -18.60 -15.50 11.51
C GLN A 179 -17.82 -14.56 10.59
N ASN A 180 -18.55 -13.84 9.74
CA ASN A 180 -17.97 -12.76 8.96
C ASN A 180 -17.46 -11.65 9.91
N PRO A 181 -16.15 -11.32 9.95
CA PRO A 181 -15.60 -10.31 10.86
C PRO A 181 -16.20 -8.92 10.65
N TYR A 182 -16.83 -8.69 9.49
CA TYR A 182 -17.49 -7.44 9.13
C TYR A 182 -18.98 -7.41 9.47
N ASN A 183 -19.54 -8.45 10.10
CA ASN A 183 -20.91 -8.49 10.56
C ASN A 183 -20.92 -8.66 12.08
N PHE A 184 -21.39 -7.64 12.80
CA PHE A 184 -21.59 -7.76 14.25
C PHE A 184 -22.83 -8.61 14.56
N PRO A 185 -22.93 -9.15 15.80
CA PRO A 185 -24.18 -9.70 16.29
C PRO A 185 -25.32 -8.70 16.10
N GLU A 186 -26.50 -9.18 15.68
CA GLU A 186 -27.72 -8.39 15.46
C GLU A 186 -27.69 -7.46 14.23
N GLU A 187 -26.71 -7.62 13.33
CA GLU A 187 -26.69 -6.91 12.04
C GLU A 187 -27.19 -7.77 10.88
N GLU A 188 -28.00 -7.15 10.02
CA GLU A 188 -28.44 -7.71 8.75
C GLU A 188 -27.78 -6.93 7.60
N ARG A 189 -27.32 -7.63 6.56
CA ARG A 189 -26.76 -6.99 5.36
C ARG A 189 -27.88 -6.46 4.47
N LEU A 190 -27.65 -5.30 3.87
CA LEU A 190 -28.59 -4.65 2.95
C LEU A 190 -28.06 -4.73 1.52
N ASP A 191 -28.99 -4.82 0.56
CA ASP A 191 -28.75 -4.60 -0.87
C ASP A 191 -29.33 -3.22 -1.21
N LEU A 192 -28.46 -2.26 -1.54
CA LEU A 192 -28.83 -0.85 -1.76
C LEU A 192 -29.22 -0.58 -3.22
N ASN A 193 -28.69 -1.36 -4.17
CA ASN A 193 -28.89 -1.17 -5.60
C ASN A 193 -29.89 -2.18 -6.22
N ASN A 194 -30.42 -3.11 -5.41
CA ASN A 194 -31.29 -4.22 -5.80
C ASN A 194 -30.69 -5.11 -6.90
N ASP A 195 -29.37 -5.32 -6.88
CA ASP A 195 -28.69 -6.21 -7.82
C ASP A 195 -28.75 -7.69 -7.42
N GLY A 196 -29.37 -7.98 -6.26
CA GLY A 196 -29.53 -9.34 -5.72
C GLY A 196 -28.32 -9.80 -4.89
N THR A 197 -27.31 -8.95 -4.69
CA THR A 197 -26.11 -9.25 -3.94
C THR A 197 -25.97 -8.30 -2.75
N PRO A 198 -25.76 -8.79 -1.50
CA PRO A 198 -25.68 -7.88 -0.34
C PRO A 198 -24.44 -6.96 -0.40
N ASP A 199 -24.65 -5.66 -0.26
CA ASP A 199 -23.64 -4.61 -0.32
C ASP A 199 -22.87 -4.44 1.00
N ASN A 200 -21.89 -3.52 1.02
CA ASN A 200 -21.24 -3.04 2.25
C ASN A 200 -22.15 -2.08 3.03
N ALA A 201 -23.34 -2.58 3.36
CA ALA A 201 -24.38 -1.89 4.09
C ALA A 201 -25.04 -2.85 5.10
N TRP A 202 -25.39 -2.30 6.26
CA TRP A 202 -25.91 -3.05 7.39
C TRP A 202 -27.08 -2.32 8.04
N SER A 203 -28.05 -3.06 8.56
CA SER A 203 -29.07 -2.55 9.48
C SER A 203 -29.06 -3.30 10.81
N PHE A 204 -29.36 -2.58 11.87
CA PHE A 204 -29.59 -3.14 13.20
C PHE A 204 -30.68 -2.34 13.91
N LYS A 205 -31.19 -2.88 15.01
CA LYS A 205 -32.25 -2.25 15.80
C LYS A 205 -31.74 -1.89 17.18
N ILE A 206 -31.94 -0.65 17.58
CA ILE A 206 -31.51 -0.15 18.90
C ILE A 206 -32.47 0.93 19.39
N ASP A 207 -32.68 1.00 20.70
CA ASP A 207 -33.37 2.13 21.34
C ASP A 207 -32.38 3.28 21.50
N THR A 208 -32.45 4.25 20.61
CA THR A 208 -31.47 5.34 20.54
C THR A 208 -31.92 6.62 21.23
N ASN A 209 -33.20 6.72 21.55
CA ASN A 209 -33.78 7.88 22.23
C ASN A 209 -34.14 7.59 23.70
N GLY A 210 -33.97 6.35 24.16
CA GLY A 210 -34.23 5.88 25.53
C GLY A 210 -35.72 5.80 25.86
N ASP A 211 -36.59 5.67 24.85
CA ASP A 211 -38.04 5.61 25.02
C ASP A 211 -38.59 4.18 25.17
N GLY A 212 -37.71 3.18 25.17
CA GLY A 212 -38.03 1.76 25.30
C GLY A 212 -38.43 1.08 23.99
N ASN A 213 -38.41 1.80 22.86
CA ASN A 213 -38.73 1.27 21.55
C ASN A 213 -37.48 1.21 20.68
N LEU A 214 -37.44 0.19 19.81
CA LEU A 214 -36.31 0.01 18.89
C LEU A 214 -36.52 0.84 17.63
N GLU A 215 -35.56 1.70 17.30
CA GLU A 215 -35.42 2.29 15.97
C GLU A 215 -34.61 1.39 15.05
N THR A 216 -34.91 1.46 13.75
CA THR A 216 -34.09 0.81 12.73
C THR A 216 -32.98 1.78 12.30
N VAL A 217 -31.73 1.38 12.54
CA VAL A 217 -30.54 2.11 12.14
C VAL A 217 -29.89 1.35 10.99
N ALA A 218 -29.77 2.00 9.83
CA ALA A 218 -29.09 1.49 8.66
C ALA A 218 -27.84 2.32 8.36
N TYR A 219 -26.75 1.70 7.96
CA TYR A 219 -25.55 2.41 7.55
C TYR A 219 -24.79 1.68 6.45
N SER A 220 -24.02 2.44 5.66
CA SER A 220 -23.18 1.91 4.60
C SER A 220 -21.78 2.48 4.66
N ILE A 221 -20.82 1.69 4.17
CA ILE A 221 -19.43 2.10 3.98
C ILE A 221 -19.18 2.12 2.48
N LEU A 222 -19.06 3.32 1.92
CA LEU A 222 -18.72 3.55 0.52
C LEU A 222 -17.23 3.84 0.41
N SER A 223 -16.54 3.05 -0.40
CA SER A 223 -15.13 3.29 -0.75
C SER A 223 -14.96 3.52 -2.26
N ASN A 224 -15.85 3.00 -3.10
CA ASN A 224 -15.73 2.99 -4.56
C ASN A 224 -15.67 4.41 -5.15
N THR A 225 -14.67 4.68 -5.99
CA THR A 225 -14.50 5.94 -6.71
C THR A 225 -15.12 5.90 -8.11
N GLY A 226 -15.38 4.70 -8.64
CA GLY A 226 -15.92 4.46 -9.97
C GLY A 226 -14.91 4.73 -11.10
N ILE A 227 -13.67 5.08 -10.78
CA ILE A 227 -12.66 5.47 -11.77
C ILE A 227 -12.17 4.22 -12.51
N THR A 228 -12.59 4.06 -13.75
CA THR A 228 -12.13 3.00 -14.67
C THR A 228 -11.35 3.55 -15.87
N GLY A 229 -11.41 4.87 -16.12
CA GLY A 229 -10.76 5.57 -17.23
C GLY A 229 -10.27 6.97 -16.84
N THR A 230 -10.25 7.91 -17.79
CA THR A 230 -9.76 9.28 -17.57
C THR A 230 -10.80 10.22 -16.96
N THR A 231 -12.07 9.83 -16.97
CA THR A 231 -13.19 10.59 -16.40
C THR A 231 -13.38 10.22 -14.94
N ASP A 232 -13.43 11.22 -14.06
CA ASP A 232 -13.73 11.03 -12.64
C ASP A 232 -15.25 11.06 -12.40
N PRO A 233 -15.90 9.93 -12.09
CA PRO A 233 -17.35 9.89 -11.88
C PRO A 233 -17.81 10.67 -10.66
N ARG A 234 -16.91 11.03 -9.74
CA ARG A 234 -17.24 11.84 -8.55
C ARG A 234 -17.70 13.25 -8.92
N GLN A 235 -17.32 13.73 -10.11
CA GLN A 235 -17.78 15.01 -10.67
C GLN A 235 -19.20 14.96 -11.27
N GLN A 236 -19.81 13.77 -11.34
CA GLN A 236 -21.18 13.60 -11.81
C GLN A 236 -22.21 13.95 -10.72
N THR A 237 -23.47 14.05 -11.12
CA THR A 237 -24.59 14.32 -10.20
C THR A 237 -24.77 13.20 -9.19
N ASP A 238 -25.32 13.52 -8.02
CA ASP A 238 -25.61 12.51 -6.99
C ASP A 238 -26.61 11.44 -7.48
N SER A 239 -27.48 11.78 -8.43
CA SER A 239 -28.39 10.82 -9.06
C SER A 239 -27.68 9.76 -9.91
N PHE A 240 -26.50 10.08 -10.44
CA PHE A 240 -25.65 9.12 -11.15
C PHE A 240 -24.83 8.28 -10.18
N LYS A 241 -24.26 8.92 -9.15
CA LYS A 241 -23.37 8.27 -8.17
C LYS A 241 -24.09 7.28 -7.25
N ALA A 242 -25.30 7.62 -6.81
CA ALA A 242 -26.07 6.83 -5.83
C ALA A 242 -26.34 5.36 -6.26
N PRO A 243 -26.89 5.07 -7.46
CA PRO A 243 -27.15 3.68 -7.86
C PRO A 243 -25.87 2.86 -8.09
N GLN A 244 -24.72 3.52 -8.29
CA GLN A 244 -23.41 2.89 -8.48
C GLN A 244 -22.59 2.81 -7.19
N LEU A 245 -23.14 3.28 -6.06
CA LEU A 245 -22.48 3.28 -4.74
C LEU A 245 -21.12 4.00 -4.75
N ILE A 246 -21.01 5.08 -5.52
CA ILE A 246 -19.78 5.87 -5.66
C ILE A 246 -19.69 6.93 -4.55
N VAL A 247 -18.49 7.13 -4.00
CA VAL A 247 -18.22 8.19 -3.03
C VAL A 247 -18.48 9.57 -3.63
N ARG A 248 -19.07 10.47 -2.84
CA ARG A 248 -19.48 11.81 -3.29
C ARG A 248 -18.30 12.73 -3.58
N ASN A 249 -17.26 12.66 -2.73
CA ASN A 249 -16.11 13.56 -2.75
C ASN A 249 -14.79 12.78 -2.61
N GLY A 250 -13.67 13.40 -3.03
CA GLY A 250 -12.33 12.94 -2.69
C GLY A 250 -11.90 13.32 -1.27
N PRO A 251 -10.66 13.00 -0.87
CA PRO A 251 -10.13 13.32 0.46
C PRO A 251 -10.23 14.82 0.81
N ILE A 252 -10.60 15.13 2.05
CA ILE A 252 -10.82 16.48 2.59
C ILE A 252 -9.50 17.26 2.63
N ASN A 253 -8.39 16.58 2.91
CA ASN A 253 -7.07 17.19 3.06
C ASN A 253 -6.15 16.90 1.86
N LEU A 254 -6.62 17.13 0.64
CA LEU A 254 -5.72 17.33 -0.50
C LEU A 254 -5.19 18.76 -0.41
N GLN A 255 -4.22 18.99 0.49
CA GLN A 255 -3.52 20.26 0.50
C GLN A 255 -2.85 20.42 -0.86
N ALA A 256 -3.30 21.41 -1.63
CA ALA A 256 -2.53 21.89 -2.75
C ALA A 256 -1.15 22.27 -2.19
N PRO A 257 -0.06 21.64 -2.65
CA PRO A 257 1.28 22.07 -2.29
C PRO A 257 1.40 23.57 -2.50
N ASN A 258 2.17 24.20 -1.62
CA ASN A 258 2.26 25.65 -1.43
C ASN A 258 2.66 26.41 -2.71
N SER A 259 3.15 25.70 -3.73
CA SER A 259 3.51 26.25 -5.02
C SER A 259 2.50 25.87 -6.11
N THR A 260 2.15 26.86 -6.92
CA THR A 260 1.23 26.70 -8.08
C THR A 260 1.75 25.67 -9.09
N ALA A 261 3.07 25.48 -9.17
CA ALA A 261 3.71 24.46 -10.01
C ALA A 261 3.35 23.02 -9.60
N CYS A 262 3.10 22.81 -8.32
CA CYS A 262 2.77 21.51 -7.77
C CYS A 262 1.29 21.13 -7.89
N GLN A 263 0.40 22.07 -8.29
CA GLN A 263 -1.00 21.74 -8.60
C GLN A 263 -1.13 20.83 -9.83
N GLY A 264 -0.17 20.88 -10.77
CA GLY A 264 -0.14 19.99 -11.94
C GLY A 264 0.11 18.52 -11.59
N LEU A 265 0.82 18.24 -10.50
CA LEU A 265 1.08 16.88 -10.01
C LEU A 265 -0.13 16.27 -9.27
N LEU A 266 -0.92 17.11 -8.58
CA LEU A 266 -2.17 16.68 -7.95
C LEU A 266 -3.33 16.51 -8.96
N ASN A 267 -3.32 17.31 -10.03
CA ASN A 267 -4.32 17.25 -11.10
C ASN A 267 -4.00 16.16 -12.14
N ALA A 268 -2.81 15.55 -12.07
CA ALA A 268 -2.47 14.37 -12.84
C ALA A 268 -3.09 13.12 -12.19
N ARG A 269 -4.44 13.04 -12.17
CA ARG A 269 -5.19 11.77 -12.06
C ARG A 269 -5.11 10.96 -13.37
N THR A 270 -4.48 11.53 -14.38
CA THR A 270 -4.32 11.02 -15.75
C THR A 270 -2.86 10.75 -16.17
N PRO A 271 -1.96 10.16 -15.37
CA PRO A 271 -0.79 9.57 -15.97
C PRO A 271 -1.27 8.28 -16.63
N THR A 272 -1.22 8.24 -17.96
CA THR A 272 -1.47 7.04 -18.79
C THR A 272 -0.57 5.85 -18.44
N ASN A 273 0.38 6.03 -17.52
CA ASN A 273 1.38 5.07 -17.07
C ASN A 273 1.15 4.56 -15.63
N LEU A 274 0.10 5.01 -14.92
CA LEU A 274 -0.27 4.41 -13.63
C LEU A 274 -1.15 3.18 -13.87
N SER A 275 -0.95 2.13 -13.07
CA SER A 275 -1.80 0.95 -13.10
C SER A 275 -3.26 1.35 -12.80
N SER A 276 -4.23 0.54 -13.25
CA SER A 276 -5.66 0.81 -13.05
C SER A 276 -6.03 1.05 -11.58
N ASN A 277 -5.29 0.44 -10.66
CA ASN A 277 -5.53 0.47 -9.22
C ASN A 277 -5.04 1.78 -8.59
N GLU A 278 -3.89 2.30 -9.04
CA GLU A 278 -3.34 3.55 -8.53
C GLU A 278 -4.17 4.77 -8.94
N ARG A 279 -4.92 4.70 -10.04
CA ARG A 279 -5.84 5.77 -10.50
C ARG A 279 -7.02 5.99 -9.56
N GLN A 280 -7.37 4.98 -8.76
CA GLN A 280 -8.48 5.03 -7.79
C GLN A 280 -8.06 5.65 -6.45
N TRP A 281 -6.77 5.95 -6.29
CA TRP A 281 -6.24 6.66 -5.14
C TRP A 281 -5.84 8.08 -5.53
N ASP A 282 -6.15 9.04 -4.67
CA ASP A 282 -5.82 10.43 -4.90
C ASP A 282 -4.39 10.70 -4.44
N ALA A 283 -3.48 10.89 -5.39
CA ALA A 283 -2.08 11.17 -5.09
C ALA A 283 -1.95 12.52 -4.36
N ILE A 284 -1.19 12.54 -3.27
CA ILE A 284 -0.72 13.78 -2.62
C ILE A 284 0.66 14.15 -3.19
N ASN A 285 1.49 13.13 -3.40
CA ASN A 285 2.77 13.22 -4.07
C ASN A 285 3.10 11.85 -4.72
N ASN A 286 4.27 11.71 -5.33
CA ASN A 286 4.66 10.48 -6.01
C ASN A 286 4.82 9.26 -5.08
N ALA A 287 4.86 9.46 -3.76
CA ALA A 287 5.12 8.44 -2.74
C ALA A 287 3.91 8.13 -1.84
N VAL A 288 2.92 9.01 -1.81
CA VAL A 288 1.80 8.93 -0.86
C VAL A 288 0.51 9.25 -1.58
N ALA A 289 -0.49 8.40 -1.37
CA ALA A 289 -1.83 8.60 -1.87
C ALA A 289 -2.86 8.53 -0.72
N ARG A 290 -4.00 9.17 -0.92
CA ARG A 290 -5.13 9.17 0.01
C ARG A 290 -6.38 8.68 -0.67
N ARG A 291 -7.28 8.16 0.16
CA ARG A 291 -8.61 7.74 -0.26
C ARG A 291 -9.64 8.12 0.79
N ALA A 292 -10.79 8.57 0.31
CA ALA A 292 -11.94 8.86 1.14
C ALA A 292 -12.79 7.61 1.33
N PHE A 293 -13.17 7.35 2.58
CA PHE A 293 -14.20 6.39 2.98
C PHE A 293 -15.38 7.19 3.49
N GLN A 294 -16.55 6.97 2.91
CA GLN A 294 -17.78 7.65 3.31
C GLN A 294 -18.69 6.68 4.03
N VAL A 295 -19.01 7.01 5.27
CA VAL A 295 -19.97 6.30 6.11
C VAL A 295 -21.26 7.09 6.11
N THR A 296 -22.32 6.52 5.55
CA THR A 296 -23.66 7.13 5.57
C THR A 296 -24.52 6.36 6.54
N ALA A 297 -25.10 7.04 7.52
CA ALA A 297 -26.02 6.46 8.49
C ALA A 297 -27.42 7.09 8.35
N LEU A 298 -28.43 6.24 8.51
CA LEU A 298 -29.85 6.53 8.39
C LEU A 298 -30.56 5.93 9.60
N VAL A 299 -31.25 6.75 10.37
CA VAL A 299 -32.08 6.30 11.50
C VAL A 299 -33.53 6.54 11.15
N ILE A 300 -34.33 5.48 11.25
CA ILE A 300 -35.76 5.48 10.99
C ILE A 300 -36.49 5.11 12.26
N ASN A 301 -37.37 5.99 12.72
CA ASN A 301 -38.31 5.66 13.76
C ASN A 301 -39.57 5.01 13.14
N ASP A 302 -39.73 3.70 13.36
CA ASP A 302 -40.77 2.88 12.74
C ASP A 302 -42.15 2.99 13.42
N GLN A 303 -42.26 3.73 14.54
CA GLN A 303 -43.47 3.69 15.38
C GLN A 303 -44.64 4.53 14.86
N ASN A 304 -44.41 5.50 13.97
CA ASN A 304 -45.47 6.37 13.45
C ASN A 304 -45.50 6.37 11.91
N GLN A 305 -46.31 5.49 11.31
CA GLN A 305 -46.53 5.51 9.85
C GLN A 305 -47.05 6.86 9.33
N ALA A 306 -47.70 7.66 10.18
CA ALA A 306 -48.20 9.00 9.83
C ALA A 306 -47.15 10.13 10.01
N SER A 307 -46.06 9.89 10.74
CA SER A 307 -44.98 10.87 10.99
C SER A 307 -43.67 10.14 11.26
N ARG A 308 -43.12 9.50 10.22
CA ARG A 308 -41.79 8.90 10.28
C ARG A 308 -40.76 10.02 10.37
N THR A 309 -40.01 10.04 11.45
CA THR A 309 -38.85 10.91 11.56
C THR A 309 -37.66 10.17 10.97
N ILE A 310 -36.99 10.81 10.02
CA ILE A 310 -35.81 10.28 9.35
C ILE A 310 -34.65 11.20 9.73
N ALA A 311 -33.59 10.60 10.25
CA ALA A 311 -32.34 11.28 10.57
C ALA A 311 -31.23 10.67 9.71
N THR A 312 -30.40 11.52 9.10
CA THR A 312 -29.24 11.08 8.33
C THR A 312 -27.97 11.75 8.84
N LEU A 313 -26.87 11.01 8.83
CA LEU A 313 -25.53 11.49 9.17
C LEU A 313 -24.54 10.94 8.15
N GLU A 314 -23.66 11.80 7.64
CA GLU A 314 -22.54 11.38 6.80
C GLU A 314 -21.24 11.69 7.53
N MET A 315 -20.36 10.70 7.61
CA MET A 315 -18.98 10.85 8.06
C MET A 315 -18.06 10.51 6.90
N GLN A 316 -17.04 11.32 6.68
CA GLN A 316 -15.95 10.97 5.79
C GLN A 316 -14.68 10.76 6.61
N GLN A 317 -13.98 9.66 6.34
CA GLN A 317 -12.65 9.37 6.87
C GLN A 317 -11.67 9.20 5.72
N ASP A 318 -10.56 9.94 5.77
CA ASP A 318 -9.50 9.79 4.78
C ASP A 318 -8.46 8.80 5.31
N ARG A 319 -8.06 7.82 4.48
CA ARG A 319 -6.92 6.94 4.75
C ARG A 319 -5.77 7.27 3.83
N GLN A 320 -4.58 7.29 4.39
CA GLN A 320 -3.34 7.51 3.66
C GLN A 320 -2.65 6.16 3.47
N ALA A 321 -2.23 5.88 2.24
CA ALA A 321 -1.42 4.74 1.91
C ALA A 321 -0.11 5.21 1.28
N SER A 322 0.97 4.52 1.65
CA SER A 322 2.29 4.77 1.10
C SER A 322 2.51 3.87 -0.10
N ARG A 323 3.05 4.43 -1.18
CA ARG A 323 3.55 3.64 -2.30
C ARG A 323 4.91 3.05 -1.94
N GLY A 324 5.30 1.96 -2.60
CA GLY A 324 6.58 1.30 -2.32
C GLY A 324 7.81 2.18 -2.56
N ASN A 325 7.71 3.15 -3.48
CA ASN A 325 8.75 4.16 -3.75
C ASN A 325 8.87 5.26 -2.69
N ARG A 326 8.11 5.21 -1.59
CA ARG A 326 8.24 6.15 -0.47
C ARG A 326 9.60 6.03 0.20
N TRP A 327 10.05 4.80 0.41
CA TRP A 327 11.27 4.51 1.14
C TRP A 327 12.45 4.51 0.17
N GLY A 328 13.47 5.32 0.45
CA GLY A 328 14.75 5.18 -0.24
C GLY A 328 15.49 3.90 0.20
N ALA A 329 15.22 3.44 1.42
CA ALA A 329 15.67 2.16 1.92
C ALA A 329 14.62 1.57 2.89
N TRP A 330 14.26 0.30 2.70
CA TRP A 330 13.36 -0.44 3.58
C TRP A 330 14.01 -1.79 3.91
N PHE A 331 14.17 -2.09 5.20
CA PHE A 331 14.77 -3.33 5.66
C PHE A 331 13.89 -4.02 6.69
N ARG A 332 13.74 -5.34 6.59
CA ARG A 332 13.18 -6.16 7.68
C ARG A 332 14.18 -6.28 8.84
N ASN A 333 15.46 -6.34 8.50
CA ASN A 333 16.59 -6.52 9.40
C ASN A 333 17.09 -5.18 9.95
N ASP A 334 18.10 -5.24 10.82
CA ASP A 334 18.86 -4.07 11.26
C ASP A 334 19.49 -3.33 10.08
N LEU A 335 19.48 -2.00 10.18
CA LEU A 335 20.17 -1.10 9.26
C LEU A 335 21.39 -0.49 9.96
N GLU A 336 22.59 -0.90 9.56
CA GLU A 336 23.84 -0.29 10.02
C GLU A 336 24.39 0.68 8.96
N ILE A 337 24.69 1.92 9.37
CA ILE A 337 25.28 2.97 8.54
C ILE A 337 26.64 3.34 9.16
N PHE A 338 27.74 2.88 8.54
CA PHE A 338 29.11 3.09 9.01
C PHE A 338 30.02 3.65 7.89
N PRO A 339 29.81 4.88 7.44
CA PRO A 339 30.49 5.40 6.26
C PRO A 339 31.97 5.72 6.56
N GLY A 340 32.88 5.28 5.69
CA GLY A 340 34.28 5.73 5.68
C GLY A 340 34.39 7.19 5.22
N PRO A 341 34.09 7.48 3.93
CA PRO A 341 33.98 8.85 3.42
C PRO A 341 32.64 9.50 3.82
N LEU A 342 32.48 10.80 3.55
CA LEU A 342 31.23 11.53 3.82
C LEU A 342 30.04 10.88 3.08
N PHE A 343 29.06 10.38 3.83
CA PHE A 343 27.83 9.79 3.32
C PHE A 343 26.65 10.71 3.63
N ARG A 344 26.06 11.23 2.55
CA ARG A 344 24.91 12.13 2.61
C ARG A 344 23.67 11.39 2.15
N TRP A 345 22.66 11.33 3.01
CA TRP A 345 21.39 10.71 2.69
C TRP A 345 20.26 11.73 2.70
N ASN A 346 19.35 11.66 1.73
CA ASN A 346 18.13 12.45 1.68
C ASN A 346 16.91 11.54 1.46
N GLY A 347 15.81 11.85 2.13
CA GLY A 347 14.56 11.10 2.00
C GLY A 347 14.32 10.08 3.11
N ALA A 348 13.23 9.33 2.98
CA ALA A 348 12.74 8.44 4.01
C ALA A 348 13.49 7.11 4.06
N MET A 349 13.68 6.57 5.26
CA MET A 349 14.25 5.23 5.49
C MET A 349 13.40 4.48 6.50
N HIS A 350 13.39 3.16 6.40
CA HIS A 350 12.72 2.30 7.34
C HIS A 350 13.53 1.04 7.63
N THR A 351 13.57 0.65 8.90
CA THR A 351 14.02 -0.67 9.34
C THR A 351 13.03 -1.23 10.37
N GLU A 352 12.57 -2.47 10.21
CA GLU A 352 11.79 -3.16 11.24
C GLU A 352 12.66 -3.69 12.40
N GLY A 353 13.99 -3.67 12.23
CA GLY A 353 14.98 -3.96 13.25
C GLY A 353 15.49 -2.71 13.96
N ASN A 354 16.78 -2.67 14.26
CA ASN A 354 17.48 -1.52 14.83
C ASN A 354 18.12 -0.65 13.74
N LEU A 355 18.22 0.65 14.01
CA LEU A 355 19.01 1.58 13.23
C LEU A 355 20.30 1.88 13.98
N VAL A 356 21.43 1.46 13.43
CA VAL A 356 22.77 1.68 14.00
C VAL A 356 23.52 2.66 13.13
N ILE A 357 23.89 3.82 13.67
CA ILE A 357 24.61 4.86 12.94
C ILE A 357 25.95 5.10 13.63
N GLY A 358 27.02 4.84 12.90
CA GLY A 358 28.39 4.91 13.40
C GLY A 358 29.23 6.00 12.75
N GLY A 359 30.24 6.45 13.48
CA GLY A 359 31.21 7.44 13.00
C GLY A 359 30.67 8.88 12.94
N THR A 360 31.39 9.75 12.21
CA THR A 360 31.07 11.20 12.12
C THR A 360 30.77 11.67 10.70
N SER A 361 30.88 10.76 9.73
CA SER A 361 30.77 11.05 8.30
C SER A 361 29.34 10.89 7.77
N PHE A 362 28.34 10.62 8.60
CA PHE A 362 26.95 10.54 8.17
C PHE A 362 26.22 11.86 8.38
N GLN A 363 25.56 12.33 7.32
CA GLN A 363 24.67 13.48 7.39
C GLN A 363 23.34 13.18 6.69
N SER A 364 22.25 13.39 7.43
CA SER A 364 20.89 13.13 6.98
C SER A 364 20.17 14.44 6.65
N PHE A 365 19.79 14.60 5.38
CA PHE A 365 19.13 15.78 4.82
C PHE A 365 17.61 15.57 4.70
N LEU A 366 16.85 16.67 4.76
CA LEU A 366 15.46 16.70 4.31
C LEU A 366 15.42 16.58 2.77
N ILE A 367 14.35 16.00 2.25
CA ILE A 367 14.15 15.89 0.81
C ILE A 367 13.76 17.26 0.22
N SER A 368 14.50 17.68 -0.81
CA SER A 368 14.20 18.89 -1.58
C SER A 368 14.27 20.21 -0.78
N SER A 369 13.95 21.32 -1.43
CA SER A 369 13.87 22.66 -0.84
C SER A 369 12.50 22.94 -0.20
N PRO A 370 12.39 23.88 0.76
CA PRO A 370 11.11 24.22 1.41
C PRO A 370 9.94 24.53 0.48
N ASP A 371 10.20 25.09 -0.71
CA ASP A 371 9.18 25.43 -1.71
C ASP A 371 8.77 24.25 -2.62
N SER A 372 9.37 23.07 -2.44
CA SER A 372 9.10 21.88 -3.25
C SER A 372 7.88 21.09 -2.77
N CYS A 373 7.11 20.50 -3.69
CA CYS A 373 5.96 19.63 -3.36
C CYS A 373 6.36 18.39 -2.55
N LEU A 374 7.63 18.00 -2.60
CA LEU A 374 8.15 16.84 -1.89
C LEU A 374 8.63 17.19 -0.48
N PHE A 375 8.72 18.48 -0.14
CA PHE A 375 9.16 18.95 1.18
C PHE A 375 8.08 18.78 2.24
N THR A 376 7.84 17.53 2.60
CA THR A 376 6.95 17.14 3.68
C THR A 376 7.71 16.32 4.70
N ARG A 377 7.29 16.38 5.96
CA ARG A 377 7.85 15.55 7.03
C ARG A 377 7.85 14.06 6.66
N ASP A 378 6.72 13.58 6.13
CA ASP A 378 6.48 12.18 5.80
C ASP A 378 7.38 11.64 4.66
N SER A 379 7.89 12.51 3.79
CA SER A 379 8.85 12.16 2.72
C SER A 379 10.30 12.11 3.20
N SER A 380 10.54 12.44 4.47
CA SER A 380 11.84 12.65 5.08
C SER A 380 11.99 11.93 6.42
N GLU A 381 11.00 11.17 6.87
CA GLU A 381 11.09 10.45 8.14
C GLU A 381 11.99 9.21 8.04
N ILE A 382 12.69 8.91 9.12
CA ILE A 382 13.41 7.67 9.33
C ILE A 382 12.66 6.92 10.41
N THR A 383 12.13 5.76 10.09
CA THR A 383 11.32 4.98 11.03
C THR A 383 12.01 3.68 11.40
N VAL A 384 11.84 3.29 12.65
CA VAL A 384 12.40 2.07 13.24
C VAL A 384 11.24 1.22 13.78
N GLY A 385 11.34 -0.11 13.70
CA GLY A 385 10.27 -1.03 14.07
C GLY A 385 9.76 -0.85 15.50
N GLY A 386 8.50 -1.23 15.71
CA GLY A 386 7.79 -1.14 16.98
C GLY A 386 6.99 0.15 17.16
N ASP A 387 5.90 0.07 17.92
CA ASP A 387 5.14 1.23 18.40
C ASP A 387 5.19 1.28 19.93
N ILE A 388 5.68 2.40 20.43
CA ILE A 388 5.82 2.69 21.87
C ILE A 388 4.48 2.91 22.59
N SER A 389 3.35 3.00 21.85
CA SER A 389 2.01 3.13 22.41
C SER A 389 1.40 1.79 22.82
N GLU A 390 2.03 0.68 22.40
CA GLU A 390 1.67 -0.66 22.85
C GLU A 390 2.28 -0.93 24.23
N SER A 391 1.49 -1.48 25.17
CA SER A 391 1.99 -1.80 26.51
C SER A 391 3.05 -2.90 26.50
N ALA A 392 3.14 -3.66 25.41
CA ALA A 392 4.15 -4.67 25.14
C ALA A 392 4.28 -4.84 23.61
N PRO A 393 5.08 -4.01 22.92
CA PRO A 393 5.32 -4.21 21.49
C PRO A 393 6.06 -5.55 21.28
N PRO A 394 5.74 -6.31 20.22
CA PRO A 394 6.35 -7.62 19.98
C PRO A 394 7.87 -7.55 19.82
N TYR A 395 8.39 -6.45 19.26
CA TYR A 395 9.81 -6.08 19.27
C TYR A 395 9.94 -4.56 19.10
N LEU A 396 10.79 -3.93 19.91
CA LEU A 396 11.06 -2.50 19.84
C LEU A 396 12.45 -2.23 19.26
N GLY A 397 12.51 -1.76 18.02
CA GLY A 397 13.78 -1.43 17.38
C GLY A 397 14.42 -0.18 18.00
N GLN A 398 15.74 -0.21 18.19
CA GLN A 398 16.50 0.87 18.81
C GLN A 398 17.19 1.75 17.75
N ILE A 399 17.37 3.02 18.08
CA ILE A 399 18.24 3.95 17.36
C ILE A 399 19.52 4.02 18.17
N ILE A 400 20.61 3.50 17.61
CA ILE A 400 21.89 3.31 18.31
C ILE A 400 22.93 4.20 17.65
N ASN A 401 23.63 5.00 18.45
CA ASN A 401 24.83 5.68 18.00
C ASN A 401 26.06 4.80 18.27
N GLY A 402 26.50 4.05 17.26
CA GLY A 402 27.60 3.10 17.40
C GLY A 402 27.89 2.30 16.14
N THR A 403 28.75 1.30 16.28
CA THR A 403 29.08 0.36 15.22
C THR A 403 29.02 -1.07 15.74
N ILE A 404 28.51 -2.00 14.92
CA ILE A 404 28.49 -3.43 15.21
C ILE A 404 29.90 -4.00 15.01
N ARG A 405 30.63 -3.54 13.99
CA ARG A 405 32.00 -3.99 13.69
C ARG A 405 32.96 -3.87 14.88
N ASP A 406 33.00 -2.69 15.49
CA ASP A 406 33.88 -2.41 16.62
C ASP A 406 33.17 -2.65 17.97
N ASN A 407 31.90 -3.06 17.91
CA ASN A 407 31.00 -3.36 19.03
C ASN A 407 31.01 -2.30 20.13
N ASN A 408 30.95 -1.02 19.74
CA ASN A 408 31.11 0.11 20.64
C ASN A 408 30.14 1.25 20.30
N TYR A 409 29.78 2.02 21.32
CA TYR A 409 29.00 3.25 21.20
C TYR A 409 29.92 4.40 20.80
N ASN A 410 29.95 4.68 19.50
CA ASN A 410 30.73 5.76 18.94
C ASN A 410 30.03 6.39 17.72
N GLY A 411 29.97 7.72 17.72
CA GLY A 411 29.42 8.44 16.58
C GLY A 411 28.94 9.83 16.96
N ASN A 412 28.87 10.67 15.94
CA ASN A 412 28.38 12.04 16.03
C ASN A 412 27.89 12.43 14.64
N SER A 413 26.62 12.10 14.35
CA SER A 413 26.02 12.30 13.04
C SER A 413 25.06 13.48 13.05
N VAL A 414 24.99 14.22 11.95
CA VAL A 414 24.08 15.38 11.84
C VAL A 414 22.79 14.98 11.14
N VAL A 415 21.66 15.34 11.74
CA VAL A 415 20.32 15.06 11.24
C VAL A 415 19.55 16.36 11.11
N HIS A 416 19.09 16.68 9.90
CA HIS A 416 18.21 17.83 9.67
C HIS A 416 16.78 17.49 10.10
N LEU A 417 16.21 18.31 10.97
CA LEU A 417 14.85 18.25 11.49
C LEU A 417 13.92 19.13 10.66
N PHE A 418 12.71 18.63 10.40
CA PHE A 418 11.68 19.38 9.68
C PHE A 418 11.12 20.50 10.56
N ASN A 419 11.31 21.75 10.14
CA ASN A 419 10.82 22.93 10.86
C ASN A 419 10.25 23.95 9.87
N PRO A 420 8.96 23.86 9.50
CA PRO A 420 8.36 24.69 8.47
C PRO A 420 8.28 26.18 8.88
N SER A 421 8.45 26.48 10.16
CA SER A 421 8.45 27.85 10.71
C SER A 421 9.83 28.51 10.70
N GLY A 422 10.90 27.76 10.42
CA GLY A 422 12.28 28.25 10.42
C GLY A 422 12.69 28.89 9.09
N THR A 423 13.69 29.77 9.11
CA THR A 423 14.15 30.57 7.95
C THR A 423 14.61 29.72 6.75
N ASN A 424 15.01 28.46 6.97
CA ASN A 424 15.42 27.51 5.94
C ASN A 424 14.55 26.24 5.92
N GLY A 425 13.40 26.23 6.60
CA GLY A 425 12.54 25.05 6.75
C GLY A 425 13.15 23.92 7.59
N LYS A 426 14.33 24.11 8.20
CA LYS A 426 15.09 23.08 8.93
C LYS A 426 15.74 23.58 10.22
N THR A 427 15.96 22.65 11.15
CA THR A 427 16.84 22.80 12.34
C THR A 427 17.83 21.63 12.35
N ASP A 428 19.08 21.84 12.75
CA ASP A 428 20.06 20.74 12.79
C ASP A 428 20.10 20.13 14.19
N ALA A 429 20.06 18.80 14.25
CA ALA A 429 20.24 18.03 15.48
C ALA A 429 21.40 17.05 15.32
N THR A 430 22.02 16.71 16.43
CA THR A 430 23.09 15.73 16.47
C THR A 430 22.54 14.42 17.02
N LEU A 431 22.83 13.32 16.33
CA LEU A 431 22.70 11.97 16.85
C LEU A 431 24.04 11.53 17.45
N ASN A 432 24.08 11.40 18.77
CA ASN A 432 25.20 10.91 19.57
C ASN A 432 24.67 10.11 20.78
N ALA A 433 25.55 9.68 21.69
CA ALA A 433 25.16 8.90 22.88
C ALA A 433 24.13 9.61 23.80
N ALA A 434 24.09 10.94 23.84
CA ALA A 434 23.12 11.66 24.67
C ALA A 434 21.74 11.78 24.02
N SER A 435 21.63 11.49 22.73
CA SER A 435 20.43 11.72 21.92
C SER A 435 19.97 10.47 21.17
N ASP A 436 20.61 9.32 21.37
CA ASP A 436 20.14 8.05 20.82
C ASP A 436 19.01 7.48 21.68
N SER A 437 18.51 6.29 21.35
CA SER A 437 17.39 5.71 22.07
C SER A 437 17.78 4.73 23.17
N VAL A 438 19.07 4.56 23.45
CA VAL A 438 19.58 3.49 24.31
C VAL A 438 20.10 4.10 25.61
N LYS A 439 19.86 3.43 26.74
CA LYS A 439 20.39 3.87 28.04
C LYS A 439 21.90 3.65 28.12
N ASP A 440 22.62 4.50 28.85
CA ASP A 440 24.08 4.41 29.04
C ASP A 440 24.56 3.05 29.59
N SER A 441 23.70 2.31 30.29
CA SER A 441 24.00 1.00 30.87
C SER A 441 23.59 -0.19 29.97
N ALA A 442 23.27 0.04 28.70
CA ALA A 442 22.85 -1.01 27.80
C ALA A 442 24.00 -1.93 27.38
N PRO A 443 23.72 -3.19 26.97
CA PRO A 443 24.70 -4.07 26.36
C PRO A 443 25.33 -3.45 25.11
N ASN A 444 26.44 -3.99 24.61
CA ASN A 444 27.07 -3.44 23.41
C ASN A 444 26.16 -3.57 22.17
N PRO A 445 26.35 -2.75 21.11
CA PRO A 445 25.47 -2.74 19.94
C PRO A 445 25.24 -4.11 19.28
N ALA A 446 26.24 -4.98 19.23
CA ALA A 446 26.08 -6.32 18.65
C ALA A 446 25.08 -7.19 19.45
N ASN A 447 24.99 -7.02 20.75
CA ASN A 447 24.08 -7.78 21.61
C ASN A 447 22.61 -7.34 21.44
N ILE A 448 22.40 -6.06 21.13
CA ILE A 448 21.09 -5.45 20.86
C ILE A 448 20.62 -5.78 19.44
N SER A 449 21.55 -6.06 18.52
CA SER A 449 21.24 -6.42 17.13
C SER A 449 20.32 -7.64 17.04
N LEU A 450 19.54 -7.70 15.96
CA LEU A 450 18.69 -8.85 15.66
C LEU A 450 19.54 -10.11 15.43
N ASP A 451 19.06 -11.24 15.94
CA ASP A 451 19.61 -12.54 15.61
C ASP A 451 19.16 -12.94 14.19
N PRO A 452 20.08 -13.01 13.22
CA PRO A 452 19.73 -13.38 11.85
C PRO A 452 19.21 -14.82 11.75
N VAL A 453 19.70 -15.73 12.59
CA VAL A 453 19.27 -17.14 12.54
C VAL A 453 17.81 -17.24 12.97
N ILE A 454 17.44 -16.62 14.10
CA ILE A 454 16.06 -16.62 14.57
C ILE A 454 15.14 -15.89 13.59
N LEU A 455 15.58 -14.75 13.05
CA LEU A 455 14.80 -13.99 12.08
C LEU A 455 14.53 -14.81 10.81
N PHE A 456 15.55 -15.42 10.19
CA PHE A 456 15.35 -16.17 8.95
C PHE A 456 14.63 -17.51 9.16
N THR A 457 14.81 -18.15 10.32
CA THR A 457 14.20 -19.47 10.59
C THR A 457 12.81 -19.40 11.18
N THR A 458 12.45 -18.31 11.88
CA THR A 458 11.16 -18.20 12.61
C THR A 458 10.39 -16.91 12.32
N ASP A 459 10.95 -15.95 11.58
CA ASP A 459 10.43 -14.57 11.39
C ASP A 459 10.07 -13.88 12.72
N ARG A 460 10.86 -14.17 13.75
CA ARG A 460 10.78 -13.46 15.03
C ARG A 460 11.90 -12.45 15.12
N ASN A 461 11.52 -11.23 15.49
CA ASN A 461 12.48 -10.21 15.84
C ASN A 461 12.93 -10.47 17.28
N GLN A 462 14.15 -10.97 17.45
CA GLN A 462 14.76 -11.21 18.76
C GLN A 462 16.19 -10.69 18.72
N THR A 463 16.64 -10.09 19.81
CA THR A 463 18.05 -9.68 19.94
C THR A 463 18.97 -10.90 20.06
N ARG A 464 20.26 -10.76 19.75
CA ARG A 464 21.24 -11.84 19.91
C ARG A 464 21.41 -12.31 21.36
N ASP A 465 21.13 -11.46 22.33
CA ASP A 465 21.13 -11.79 23.76
C ASP A 465 19.83 -12.47 24.22
N GLY A 466 18.87 -12.66 23.31
CA GLY A 466 17.63 -13.39 23.56
C GLY A 466 16.46 -12.54 24.07
N ASP A 467 16.62 -11.21 24.22
CA ASP A 467 15.50 -10.30 24.52
C ASP A 467 14.57 -10.20 23.30
N GLU A 468 13.34 -10.70 23.45
CA GLU A 468 12.30 -10.69 22.41
C GLU A 468 11.63 -9.32 22.26
N ALA A 469 11.50 -8.54 23.34
CA ALA A 469 10.80 -7.26 23.30
C ALA A 469 11.75 -6.09 23.01
N ASN A 470 13.03 -6.21 23.39
CA ASN A 470 14.05 -5.18 23.27
C ASN A 470 13.67 -3.83 23.92
N THR A 471 12.78 -3.87 24.92
CA THR A 471 12.31 -2.69 25.66
C THR A 471 13.23 -2.35 26.83
N SER A 472 13.98 -3.33 27.34
CA SER A 472 14.83 -3.21 28.52
C SER A 472 16.00 -2.23 28.35
N VAL A 473 16.46 -2.02 27.12
CA VAL A 473 17.60 -1.15 26.77
C VAL A 473 17.21 0.29 26.45
N ARG A 474 15.90 0.58 26.32
CA ARG A 474 15.38 1.90 25.91
C ARG A 474 15.66 2.97 26.96
N ASP A 475 16.18 4.12 26.54
CA ASP A 475 16.21 5.34 27.36
C ASP A 475 14.78 5.89 27.54
N THR A 476 14.36 6.04 28.80
CA THR A 476 13.06 6.62 29.17
C THR A 476 12.85 8.05 28.65
N THR A 477 13.93 8.79 28.42
CA THR A 477 13.90 10.18 27.91
C THR A 477 13.94 10.26 26.39
N TRP A 478 13.92 9.13 25.67
CA TRP A 478 13.96 9.11 24.20
C TRP A 478 12.88 9.99 23.54
N LYS A 479 11.66 10.00 24.09
CA LYS A 479 10.56 10.83 23.56
C LYS A 479 10.81 12.33 23.72
N ASP A 480 11.70 12.69 24.64
CA ASP A 480 12.04 14.07 24.91
C ASP A 480 13.11 14.65 24.00
N LYS A 481 13.84 13.79 23.26
CA LYS A 481 14.90 14.21 22.35
C LYS A 481 14.30 14.94 21.14
N ASP A 482 15.00 15.97 20.66
CA ASP A 482 14.54 16.83 19.55
C ASP A 482 14.28 16.06 18.26
N ILE A 483 15.11 15.03 18.00
CA ILE A 483 15.00 14.17 16.82
C ILE A 483 13.64 13.43 16.79
N TYR A 484 13.18 12.97 17.95
CA TYR A 484 11.89 12.33 18.12
C TYR A 484 10.74 13.34 18.06
N LYS A 485 10.83 14.45 18.81
CA LYS A 485 9.79 15.50 18.86
C LYS A 485 9.52 16.13 17.50
N ALA A 486 10.54 16.32 16.69
CA ALA A 486 10.41 16.81 15.32
C ALA A 486 9.81 15.78 14.34
N GLY A 487 9.66 14.52 14.76
CA GLY A 487 9.17 13.42 13.93
C GLY A 487 10.13 13.08 12.79
N ARG A 488 11.45 13.23 13.01
CA ARG A 488 12.47 12.88 12.02
C ARG A 488 12.96 11.45 12.18
N ILE A 489 13.27 11.02 13.41
CA ILE A 489 13.59 9.61 13.70
C ILE A 489 12.71 9.14 14.85
N PHE A 490 11.90 8.10 14.62
CA PHE A 490 10.98 7.58 15.62
C PHE A 490 10.57 6.14 15.35
N ASN A 491 10.01 5.50 16.38
CA ASN A 491 9.49 4.15 16.29
C ASN A 491 8.11 4.14 15.65
N ARG A 492 7.97 3.41 14.54
CA ARG A 492 6.70 3.10 13.89
C ARG A 492 6.92 1.92 12.94
N SER A 493 6.29 0.79 13.22
CA SER A 493 6.30 -0.33 12.27
C SER A 493 5.59 0.02 10.97
N ALA A 494 6.08 -0.55 9.88
CA ALA A 494 5.52 -0.48 8.54
C ALA A 494 5.48 -1.88 7.94
N GLN A 495 4.41 -2.18 7.22
CA GLN A 495 4.34 -3.41 6.44
C GLN A 495 5.37 -3.38 5.31
N ALA A 496 5.93 -4.55 4.99
CA ALA A 496 6.83 -4.71 3.86
C ALA A 496 6.15 -4.20 2.58
N PRO A 497 6.77 -3.24 1.86
CA PRO A 497 6.16 -2.65 0.66
C PRO A 497 6.09 -3.64 -0.51
N TYR A 498 6.94 -4.68 -0.48
CA TYR A 498 7.04 -5.69 -1.52
C TYR A 498 7.06 -7.07 -0.89
N VAL A 499 6.51 -8.05 -1.60
CA VAL A 499 6.67 -9.46 -1.25
C VAL A 499 8.13 -9.80 -1.45
N ASP A 500 8.88 -10.07 -0.38
CA ASP A 500 10.25 -10.57 -0.49
C ASP A 500 10.21 -12.08 -0.70
N ASP A 501 10.25 -12.51 -1.95
CA ASP A 501 10.19 -13.92 -2.31
C ASP A 501 11.09 -14.24 -3.49
N THR A 502 12.25 -14.81 -3.20
CA THR A 502 13.20 -15.29 -4.20
C THR A 502 13.07 -16.79 -4.46
N TYR A 503 12.00 -17.43 -3.96
CA TYR A 503 11.85 -18.87 -4.04
C TYR A 503 11.17 -19.31 -5.34
N ARG A 504 11.30 -20.60 -5.62
CA ARG A 504 10.74 -21.22 -6.81
C ARG A 504 9.22 -21.35 -6.65
N ALA A 505 8.47 -21.05 -7.69
CA ALA A 505 7.04 -21.29 -7.78
C ALA A 505 6.76 -22.75 -8.14
N ASP A 506 6.98 -23.69 -7.24
CA ASP A 506 6.79 -25.13 -7.47
C ASP A 506 5.71 -25.77 -6.60
N ASP A 507 4.89 -24.95 -5.94
CA ASP A 507 3.82 -25.36 -5.03
C ASP A 507 4.37 -26.19 -3.84
N ARG A 508 5.59 -25.86 -3.39
CA ARG A 508 6.23 -26.44 -2.20
C ARG A 508 6.58 -25.34 -1.24
N TYR A 509 6.55 -25.63 0.06
CA TYR A 509 6.93 -24.64 1.05
C TYR A 509 8.39 -24.24 0.86
N GLY A 510 8.64 -22.97 0.57
CA GLY A 510 9.98 -22.40 0.61
C GLY A 510 10.56 -22.41 2.03
N PRO A 511 11.87 -22.16 2.21
CA PRO A 511 12.49 -22.06 3.53
C PRO A 511 12.05 -20.81 4.30
N LYS A 512 11.17 -19.98 3.71
CA LYS A 512 10.57 -18.80 4.34
C LYS A 512 9.72 -19.21 5.52
N ALA A 513 10.03 -18.67 6.70
CA ALA A 513 9.25 -18.94 7.90
C ALA A 513 7.79 -18.47 7.81
N VAL A 514 7.54 -17.38 7.08
CA VAL A 514 6.27 -16.66 7.02
C VAL A 514 6.07 -16.04 5.64
N TYR A 515 4.91 -16.28 5.01
CA TYR A 515 4.56 -15.63 3.73
C TYR A 515 3.87 -14.28 3.94
N ASN A 516 3.04 -14.16 4.98
CA ASN A 516 2.40 -12.93 5.44
C ASN A 516 2.02 -13.06 6.93
N SER A 517 1.38 -12.05 7.54
CA SER A 517 1.08 -12.03 8.98
C SER A 517 0.34 -13.27 9.53
N VAL A 518 -0.40 -14.01 8.68
CA VAL A 518 -1.16 -15.22 9.06
C VAL A 518 -0.61 -16.51 8.48
N ILE A 519 -0.06 -16.50 7.26
CA ILE A 519 0.42 -17.72 6.59
C ILE A 519 1.82 -18.04 7.10
N ARG A 520 1.86 -18.88 8.14
CA ARG A 520 3.06 -19.38 8.80
C ARG A 520 3.15 -20.91 8.61
N PRO A 521 3.82 -21.40 7.55
CA PRO A 521 3.80 -22.82 7.22
C PRO A 521 4.43 -23.70 8.31
N PHE A 522 5.44 -23.21 9.02
CA PHE A 522 6.25 -24.02 9.94
C PHE A 522 5.89 -23.83 11.42
N PHE A 523 5.10 -22.80 11.75
CA PHE A 523 4.77 -22.46 13.14
C PHE A 523 3.28 -22.14 13.28
N ASN A 524 2.66 -22.69 14.32
CA ASN A 524 1.33 -22.28 14.75
C ASN A 524 1.37 -20.86 15.33
N ALA A 525 0.19 -20.23 15.50
CA ALA A 525 0.09 -18.89 16.10
C ALA A 525 0.69 -18.81 17.51
N ASN A 526 0.65 -19.91 18.27
CA ASN A 526 1.29 -20.03 19.59
C ASN A 526 2.81 -20.31 19.53
N GLY A 527 3.39 -20.31 18.34
CA GLY A 527 4.82 -20.49 18.14
C GLY A 527 5.32 -21.95 18.14
N THR A 528 4.43 -22.93 18.28
CA THR A 528 4.81 -24.36 18.21
C THR A 528 5.02 -24.81 16.75
N PRO A 529 6.01 -25.68 16.46
CA PRO A 529 6.22 -26.17 15.11
C PRO A 529 5.01 -26.96 14.57
N THR A 530 4.64 -26.75 13.31
CA THR A 530 3.55 -27.49 12.64
C THR A 530 3.96 -28.89 12.20
N GLY A 531 5.26 -29.20 12.23
CA GLY A 531 5.84 -30.43 11.69
C GLY A 531 6.03 -30.43 10.16
N ARG A 532 5.61 -29.36 9.46
CA ARG A 532 5.87 -29.18 8.03
C ARG A 532 7.35 -28.86 7.80
N LYS A 533 7.88 -29.24 6.64
CA LYS A 533 9.29 -29.01 6.27
C LYS A 533 9.40 -28.20 4.99
N SER A 534 10.48 -27.42 4.89
CA SER A 534 10.85 -26.78 3.61
C SER A 534 11.00 -27.84 2.52
N GLY A 535 10.49 -27.55 1.33
CA GLY A 535 10.46 -28.45 0.17
C GLY A 535 9.28 -29.43 0.16
N GLN A 536 8.46 -29.50 1.21
CA GLN A 536 7.25 -30.31 1.21
C GLN A 536 6.18 -29.67 0.31
N SER A 537 5.48 -30.48 -0.49
CA SER A 537 4.36 -30.00 -1.32
C SER A 537 3.24 -29.38 -0.47
N ILE A 538 2.67 -28.28 -0.98
CA ILE A 538 1.51 -27.61 -0.39
C ILE A 538 0.27 -28.41 -0.81
N PRO A 539 -0.43 -29.10 0.11
CA PRO A 539 -1.56 -29.94 -0.26
C PRO A 539 -2.76 -29.07 -0.64
N SER A 540 -3.58 -29.54 -1.59
CA SER A 540 -4.82 -28.88 -1.99
C SER A 540 -5.85 -28.76 -0.87
N SER A 541 -5.72 -29.55 0.19
CA SER A 541 -6.51 -29.45 1.42
C SER A 541 -6.06 -28.33 2.36
N ASN A 542 -4.93 -27.67 2.09
CA ASN A 542 -4.50 -26.52 2.89
C ASN A 542 -5.51 -25.36 2.69
N PRO A 543 -6.07 -24.78 3.76
CA PRO A 543 -6.96 -23.60 3.64
C PRO A 543 -6.28 -22.41 2.95
N PHE A 544 -4.94 -22.36 2.96
CA PHE A 544 -4.14 -21.35 2.28
C PHE A 544 -3.58 -21.81 0.93
N TYR A 545 -4.05 -22.93 0.37
CA TYR A 545 -3.57 -23.44 -0.92
C TYR A 545 -3.69 -22.38 -2.01
N THR A 546 -4.89 -21.85 -2.26
CA THR A 546 -5.09 -20.84 -3.30
C THR A 546 -4.28 -19.56 -3.08
N PRO A 547 -4.28 -18.92 -1.88
CA PRO A 547 -3.40 -17.77 -1.61
C PRO A 547 -1.90 -18.03 -1.81
N LEU A 548 -1.45 -19.28 -1.72
CA LEU A 548 -0.05 -19.65 -1.91
C LEU A 548 0.27 -20.00 -3.37
N THR A 549 -0.60 -20.74 -4.05
CA THR A 549 -0.28 -21.39 -5.33
C THR A 549 -1.00 -20.80 -6.54
N ASN A 550 -1.92 -19.84 -6.35
CA ASN A 550 -2.71 -19.31 -7.46
C ASN A 550 -1.81 -18.80 -8.60
N LEU A 551 -2.17 -19.14 -9.84
CA LEU A 551 -1.54 -18.62 -11.04
C LEU A 551 -2.60 -17.99 -11.91
N SER A 552 -2.62 -16.66 -11.97
CA SER A 552 -3.61 -15.91 -12.73
C SER A 552 -2.96 -15.21 -13.91
N THR A 553 -3.40 -15.50 -15.13
CA THR A 553 -2.96 -14.80 -16.34
C THR A 553 -3.80 -13.56 -16.65
N VAL A 554 -4.91 -13.37 -15.91
CA VAL A 554 -5.88 -12.29 -16.13
C VAL A 554 -5.74 -11.17 -15.10
N SER A 555 -5.29 -11.51 -13.88
CA SER A 555 -5.05 -10.54 -12.81
C SER A 555 -3.67 -10.79 -12.17
N PRO A 556 -2.62 -10.09 -12.65
CA PRO A 556 -1.26 -10.23 -12.13
C PRO A 556 -1.09 -9.91 -10.64
N GLU A 557 -2.08 -9.28 -10.01
CA GLU A 557 -2.07 -8.99 -8.58
C GLU A 557 -2.62 -10.15 -7.72
N SER A 558 -3.25 -11.13 -8.35
CA SER A 558 -3.79 -12.32 -7.67
C SER A 558 -2.83 -13.51 -7.63
N GLN A 559 -1.54 -13.30 -7.94
CA GLN A 559 -0.57 -14.40 -7.87
C GLN A 559 -0.44 -14.93 -6.44
N GLY A 560 -0.26 -16.24 -6.35
CA GLY A 560 0.08 -16.92 -5.12
C GLY A 560 1.39 -16.40 -4.54
N LEU A 561 1.47 -16.41 -3.20
CA LEU A 561 2.64 -15.93 -2.45
C LEU A 561 3.85 -16.87 -2.52
N ASP A 562 3.70 -18.08 -3.06
CA ASP A 562 4.79 -19.05 -3.22
C ASP A 562 5.50 -18.88 -4.57
N GLY A 563 6.73 -18.37 -4.56
CA GLY A 563 7.44 -17.92 -5.76
C GLY A 563 6.74 -16.74 -6.42
N TYR A 564 6.22 -15.77 -5.63
CA TYR A 564 5.40 -14.66 -6.09
C TYR A 564 6.00 -13.93 -7.30
N TRP A 565 7.28 -13.56 -7.24
CA TRP A 565 7.95 -12.88 -8.35
C TRP A 565 8.12 -13.76 -9.58
N GLU A 566 8.32 -15.07 -9.38
CA GLU A 566 8.40 -16.02 -10.49
C GLU A 566 7.03 -16.22 -11.16
N ARG A 567 5.94 -16.36 -10.39
CA ARG A 567 4.57 -16.42 -10.92
C ARG A 567 4.18 -15.13 -11.62
N ARG A 568 4.59 -13.99 -11.08
CA ARG A 568 4.38 -12.69 -11.71
C ARG A 568 5.13 -12.59 -13.04
N ALA A 569 6.38 -13.06 -13.09
CA ALA A 569 7.14 -13.13 -14.32
C ALA A 569 6.48 -14.07 -15.36
N TRP A 570 5.79 -15.14 -14.95
CA TRP A 570 5.01 -15.97 -15.89
C TRP A 570 3.83 -15.21 -16.50
N ALA A 571 3.11 -14.45 -15.68
CA ALA A 571 1.89 -13.77 -16.12
C ALA A 571 2.15 -12.53 -16.98
N GLU A 572 3.16 -11.72 -16.64
CA GLU A 572 3.34 -10.39 -17.26
C GLU A 572 4.80 -9.99 -17.53
N GLY A 573 5.77 -10.90 -17.38
CA GLY A 573 7.19 -10.51 -17.37
C GLY A 573 8.18 -11.41 -18.08
N LEU A 574 9.44 -11.13 -17.75
CA LEU A 574 10.64 -11.82 -18.21
C LEU A 574 11.24 -12.57 -17.03
N ARG A 575 11.55 -13.86 -17.22
CA ARG A 575 12.34 -14.65 -16.28
C ARG A 575 13.59 -15.13 -16.96
N VAL A 576 14.74 -14.88 -16.32
CA VAL A 576 16.05 -15.33 -16.79
C VAL A 576 16.62 -16.26 -15.73
N ILE A 577 16.73 -17.55 -16.07
CA ILE A 577 17.30 -18.56 -15.19
C ILE A 577 18.73 -18.82 -15.64
N VAL A 578 19.68 -18.39 -14.82
CA VAL A 578 21.10 -18.67 -15.04
C VAL A 578 21.46 -19.93 -14.26
N GLY A 579 21.89 -20.96 -14.98
CA GLY A 579 22.34 -22.20 -14.36
C GLY A 579 23.59 -22.00 -13.50
N GLN A 580 23.77 -22.87 -12.52
CA GLN A 580 25.06 -22.97 -11.83
C GLN A 580 26.13 -23.43 -12.82
N ARG A 581 27.34 -22.92 -12.65
CA ARG A 581 28.48 -23.32 -13.46
C ARG A 581 28.86 -24.76 -13.14
N LEU A 582 28.73 -25.66 -14.11
CA LEU A 582 29.15 -27.05 -14.01
C LEU A 582 30.59 -27.18 -14.50
N GLU A 583 31.50 -27.53 -13.61
CA GLU A 583 32.90 -27.84 -13.92
C GLU A 583 33.08 -29.35 -14.03
N LEU A 584 33.45 -29.85 -15.20
CA LEU A 584 33.63 -31.29 -15.47
C LEU A 584 35.04 -31.80 -15.10
N GLY A 585 35.76 -31.06 -14.25
CA GLY A 585 37.15 -31.31 -13.88
C GLY A 585 38.15 -30.80 -14.94
N ASN A 586 39.45 -30.98 -14.71
CA ASN A 586 40.47 -30.53 -15.65
C ASN A 586 40.50 -31.44 -16.90
N ALA A 587 40.19 -30.90 -18.09
CA ALA A 587 40.22 -31.64 -19.36
C ALA A 587 41.59 -32.27 -19.69
N PHE A 588 42.66 -31.72 -19.11
CA PHE A 588 44.03 -32.18 -19.30
C PHE A 588 44.55 -33.08 -18.15
N GLY A 589 43.65 -33.50 -17.24
CA GLY A 589 43.97 -34.32 -16.08
C GLY A 589 44.42 -33.50 -14.86
N TRP A 590 44.26 -34.07 -13.66
CA TRP A 590 44.67 -33.43 -12.41
C TRP A 590 46.16 -33.66 -12.15
N LEU A 591 46.95 -32.60 -12.03
CA LEU A 591 48.40 -32.68 -11.71
C LEU A 591 48.67 -32.89 -10.20
N GLY A 592 47.75 -33.55 -9.48
CA GLY A 592 47.81 -33.75 -8.03
C GLY A 592 47.69 -32.44 -7.23
N ASN A 593 48.23 -32.40 -6.01
CA ASN A 593 48.13 -31.26 -5.07
C ASN A 593 48.78 -29.95 -5.57
N ASN A 594 49.49 -29.99 -6.70
CA ASN A 594 50.12 -28.83 -7.34
C ASN A 594 49.26 -28.22 -8.45
N ASP A 595 48.11 -28.84 -8.77
CA ASP A 595 47.17 -28.27 -9.73
C ASP A 595 46.51 -27.02 -9.13
N PRO A 596 46.57 -25.85 -9.81
CA PRO A 596 45.93 -24.62 -9.37
C PRO A 596 44.42 -24.72 -9.10
N LEU A 597 43.76 -25.73 -9.66
CA LEU A 597 42.33 -26.00 -9.50
C LEU A 597 42.06 -27.06 -8.42
N TYR A 598 43.09 -27.66 -7.82
CA TYR A 598 42.95 -28.66 -6.74
C TYR A 598 42.41 -28.00 -5.47
N PRO A 599 41.47 -28.62 -4.74
CA PRO A 599 40.99 -28.07 -3.48
C PRO A 599 42.15 -27.90 -2.48
N PRO A 600 42.26 -26.74 -1.79
CA PRO A 600 43.32 -26.54 -0.83
C PRO A 600 43.22 -27.58 0.28
N VAL A 601 44.38 -28.09 0.72
CA VAL A 601 44.45 -29.08 1.80
C VAL A 601 43.75 -28.51 3.05
N PRO A 602 42.81 -29.23 3.68
CA PRO A 602 42.17 -28.78 4.91
C PRO A 602 43.25 -28.49 5.97
N GLY A 603 43.40 -27.23 6.37
CA GLY A 603 44.38 -26.81 7.38
C GLY A 603 45.47 -25.83 6.95
N ALA A 604 45.46 -25.30 5.72
CA ALA A 604 46.34 -24.19 5.33
C ALA A 604 45.92 -22.88 6.03
N ALA A 605 46.38 -22.68 7.26
CA ALA A 605 45.75 -21.82 8.27
C ALA A 605 45.55 -20.32 7.93
N ASN A 606 46.19 -19.75 6.89
CA ASN A 606 46.24 -18.29 6.75
C ASN A 606 45.74 -17.71 5.41
N THR A 607 45.42 -18.52 4.40
CA THR A 607 45.05 -18.01 3.04
C THR A 607 43.94 -18.82 2.36
N THR A 608 43.21 -19.66 3.09
CA THR A 608 42.19 -20.56 2.52
C THR A 608 41.07 -19.82 1.79
N HIS A 609 40.67 -18.64 2.25
CA HIS A 609 39.64 -17.82 1.60
C HIS A 609 40.18 -17.10 0.35
N GLU A 610 41.40 -16.56 0.39
CA GLU A 610 42.07 -15.94 -0.77
C GLU A 610 42.39 -16.98 -1.86
N GLN A 611 42.84 -18.18 -1.49
CA GLN A 611 43.07 -19.28 -2.43
C GLN A 611 41.76 -19.79 -3.06
N ARG A 612 40.65 -19.79 -2.31
CA ARG A 612 39.31 -20.06 -2.87
C ARG A 612 38.85 -18.95 -3.82
N GLN A 613 39.16 -17.68 -3.55
CA GLN A 613 38.94 -16.58 -4.49
C GLN A 613 39.83 -16.69 -5.73
N TRP A 614 41.07 -17.16 -5.62
CA TRP A 614 41.91 -17.38 -6.80
C TRP A 614 41.38 -18.47 -7.73
N LYS A 615 40.58 -19.42 -7.21
CA LYS A 615 39.83 -20.37 -8.05
C LYS A 615 38.84 -19.65 -8.98
N THR A 616 38.20 -18.56 -8.54
CA THR A 616 37.28 -17.80 -9.42
C THR A 616 38.03 -17.00 -10.50
N LEU A 617 39.34 -16.75 -10.29
CA LEU A 617 40.21 -16.07 -11.24
C LEU A 617 40.95 -17.03 -12.19
N ARG A 618 41.06 -18.33 -11.86
CA ARG A 618 41.66 -19.37 -12.71
C ARG A 618 40.57 -20.23 -13.32
N ASP A 619 40.32 -20.03 -14.60
CA ASP A 619 39.18 -20.61 -15.28
C ASP A 619 39.47 -22.05 -15.77
N ASN A 620 38.59 -23.00 -15.41
CA ASN A 620 38.57 -24.34 -16.01
C ASN A 620 37.85 -24.31 -17.37
N LEU A 621 38.59 -24.65 -18.43
CA LEU A 621 38.07 -24.73 -19.80
C LEU A 621 36.95 -25.75 -19.98
N ALA A 622 36.97 -26.82 -19.16
CA ALA A 622 35.91 -27.82 -19.09
C ALA A 622 34.77 -27.37 -18.16
N ALA A 623 34.21 -26.19 -18.44
CA ALA A 623 33.08 -25.67 -17.70
C ALA A 623 31.95 -25.25 -18.63
N VAL A 624 30.72 -25.41 -18.15
CA VAL A 624 29.52 -24.95 -18.85
C VAL A 624 28.56 -24.27 -17.89
N GLN A 625 28.00 -23.19 -18.37
CA GLN A 625 26.94 -22.40 -17.78
C GLN A 625 25.98 -22.04 -18.89
N ALA A 626 24.71 -22.37 -18.68
CA ALA A 626 23.64 -22.09 -19.60
C ALA A 626 22.63 -21.14 -18.94
N THR A 627 22.02 -20.29 -19.76
CA THR A 627 20.97 -19.36 -19.33
C THR A 627 19.70 -19.64 -20.12
N ALA A 628 18.57 -19.85 -19.45
CA ALA A 628 17.28 -20.03 -20.09
C ALA A 628 16.43 -18.76 -19.92
N ILE A 629 15.85 -18.28 -21.02
CA ILE A 629 15.04 -17.06 -21.07
C ILE A 629 13.58 -17.44 -21.28
N TYR A 630 12.70 -16.91 -20.45
CA TYR A 630 11.25 -17.10 -20.49
C TYR A 630 10.56 -15.76 -20.60
N HIS A 631 9.47 -15.68 -21.36
CA HIS A 631 8.72 -14.44 -21.56
C HIS A 631 7.21 -14.71 -21.58
N SER A 632 6.43 -13.82 -20.96
CA SER A 632 4.96 -13.91 -20.88
C SER A 632 4.27 -13.81 -22.24
N ASP A 633 4.75 -12.95 -23.14
CA ASP A 633 4.18 -12.74 -24.49
C ASP A 633 4.40 -13.91 -25.47
N GLY A 634 4.83 -15.06 -24.94
CA GLY A 634 4.85 -16.31 -25.67
C GLY A 634 3.48 -16.82 -26.16
N ASN A 635 2.41 -16.06 -25.94
CA ASN A 635 1.03 -16.31 -26.33
C ASN A 635 0.82 -16.32 -27.86
N SER A 636 1.46 -17.24 -28.57
CA SER A 636 0.89 -17.72 -29.83
C SER A 636 -0.38 -18.52 -29.47
N PRO A 637 -1.51 -18.37 -30.18
CA PRO A 637 -2.76 -19.11 -29.95
C PRO A 637 -2.64 -20.66 -29.99
N THR A 638 -1.45 -21.18 -30.30
CA THR A 638 -1.11 -22.60 -30.45
C THR A 638 -0.10 -23.10 -29.42
N ASP A 639 0.38 -22.22 -28.53
CA ASP A 639 1.46 -22.51 -27.59
C ASP A 639 0.91 -22.33 -26.16
N ASP A 640 0.43 -23.43 -25.57
CA ASP A 640 -0.14 -23.51 -24.20
C ASP A 640 0.87 -23.14 -23.09
N SER A 641 2.03 -22.62 -23.45
CA SER A 641 3.17 -22.53 -22.55
C SER A 641 3.08 -21.43 -21.50
N ASN A 642 2.20 -20.42 -21.60
CA ASN A 642 1.94 -19.44 -20.52
C ASN A 642 3.22 -18.95 -19.78
N GLY A 643 4.32 -18.67 -20.51
CA GLY A 643 5.61 -18.27 -19.91
C GLY A 643 6.43 -19.38 -19.22
N ARG A 644 5.98 -20.65 -19.27
CA ARG A 644 6.58 -21.83 -18.62
C ARG A 644 7.60 -22.56 -19.47
N PHE A 645 7.64 -22.32 -20.78
CA PHE A 645 8.61 -22.91 -21.70
C PHE A 645 9.66 -21.87 -22.14
N PRO A 646 10.97 -22.19 -22.15
CA PRO A 646 11.99 -21.21 -22.50
C PRO A 646 11.87 -20.82 -23.98
N ARG A 647 11.98 -19.52 -24.25
CA ARG A 647 12.01 -18.93 -25.59
C ARG A 647 13.40 -19.05 -26.21
N ALA A 648 14.44 -18.91 -25.38
CA ALA A 648 15.83 -19.00 -25.80
C ALA A 648 16.66 -19.68 -24.71
N CYS A 649 17.68 -20.42 -25.14
CA CYS A 649 18.70 -20.98 -24.27
C CYS A 649 20.05 -20.45 -24.73
N LEU A 650 20.80 -19.79 -23.86
CA LEU A 650 22.10 -19.20 -24.16
C LEU A 650 23.22 -19.99 -23.50
N ALA A 651 24.33 -20.17 -24.20
CA ALA A 651 25.62 -20.46 -23.57
C ALA A 651 26.15 -19.16 -22.96
N THR A 652 26.48 -19.14 -21.67
CA THR A 652 26.95 -17.90 -20.99
C THR A 652 28.27 -18.11 -20.25
N THR A 653 29.12 -19.00 -20.75
CA THR A 653 30.41 -19.33 -20.10
C THR A 653 31.55 -18.60 -20.79
N ALA A 654 32.11 -17.60 -20.14
CA ALA A 654 33.36 -16.99 -20.57
C ALA A 654 34.55 -17.63 -19.83
N HIS A 655 35.68 -17.78 -20.52
CA HIS A 655 36.91 -18.33 -19.93
C HIS A 655 38.02 -17.25 -19.82
N PRO A 656 38.01 -16.37 -18.80
CA PRO A 656 38.93 -15.22 -18.68
C PRO A 656 40.40 -15.53 -18.37
N GLY A 657 40.83 -16.80 -18.40
CA GLY A 657 42.19 -17.19 -18.02
C GLY A 657 43.31 -16.60 -18.88
N THR A 658 43.10 -16.46 -20.20
CA THR A 658 44.03 -15.83 -21.15
C THR A 658 43.26 -15.12 -22.26
N ASN A 659 43.92 -14.21 -23.00
CA ASN A 659 43.30 -13.59 -24.18
C ASN A 659 42.86 -14.64 -25.22
N ALA A 660 43.62 -15.73 -25.38
CA ALA A 660 43.28 -16.83 -26.28
C ALA A 660 42.01 -17.58 -25.85
N THR A 661 41.84 -17.86 -24.55
CA THR A 661 40.67 -18.57 -24.03
C THR A 661 39.41 -17.70 -24.04
N ILE A 662 39.55 -16.39 -23.81
CA ILE A 662 38.47 -15.41 -24.00
C ILE A 662 38.02 -15.43 -25.47
N ASN A 663 38.96 -15.26 -26.40
CA ASN A 663 38.65 -15.26 -27.83
C ASN A 663 38.03 -16.59 -28.27
N ASN A 664 38.56 -17.72 -27.81
CA ASN A 664 37.99 -19.03 -28.11
C ASN A 664 36.55 -19.17 -27.57
N SER A 665 36.28 -18.69 -26.36
CA SER A 665 34.95 -18.76 -25.75
C SER A 665 33.89 -17.96 -26.53
N THR A 666 34.28 -16.84 -27.15
CA THR A 666 33.40 -15.98 -27.95
C THR A 666 33.41 -16.28 -29.45
N THR A 667 34.30 -17.16 -29.93
CA THR A 667 34.43 -17.44 -31.37
C THR A 667 33.68 -18.71 -31.76
N PHE A 668 32.67 -18.55 -32.60
CA PHE A 668 31.85 -19.62 -33.15
C PHE A 668 32.29 -19.96 -34.57
N ASN A 669 32.84 -21.16 -34.76
CA ASN A 669 33.28 -21.60 -36.09
C ASN A 669 32.28 -22.63 -36.65
N PRO A 670 31.77 -22.43 -37.88
CA PRO A 670 30.98 -23.44 -38.56
C PRO A 670 31.88 -24.59 -39.01
N ILE A 671 31.48 -25.82 -38.76
CA ILE A 671 32.07 -27.02 -39.36
C ILE A 671 31.00 -27.70 -40.23
N THR A 672 31.40 -28.04 -41.45
CA THR A 672 30.55 -28.76 -42.41
C THR A 672 30.80 -30.25 -42.31
N PHE A 673 29.76 -31.00 -41.94
CA PHE A 673 29.77 -32.45 -41.91
C PHE A 673 29.20 -33.00 -43.21
N ASN A 674 29.96 -33.85 -43.89
CA ASN A 674 29.44 -34.68 -44.96
C ASN A 674 28.50 -35.72 -44.34
N THR A 675 27.22 -35.69 -44.69
CA THR A 675 26.28 -36.72 -44.22
C THR A 675 26.52 -38.02 -44.99
N SER A 676 26.01 -39.15 -44.47
CA SER A 676 26.11 -40.46 -45.12
C SER A 676 25.45 -40.53 -46.51
N THR A 677 24.72 -39.48 -46.90
CA THR A 677 24.10 -39.35 -48.21
C THR A 677 25.02 -38.48 -49.09
N ALA A 678 25.55 -39.07 -50.16
CA ALA A 678 26.42 -38.38 -51.10
C ALA A 678 25.74 -37.10 -51.63
N GLY A 679 26.41 -35.95 -51.46
CA GLY A 679 25.95 -34.65 -51.94
C GLY A 679 25.24 -33.77 -50.91
N THR A 680 24.96 -34.25 -49.69
CA THR A 680 24.31 -33.45 -48.65
C THR A 680 25.28 -33.11 -47.52
N SER A 681 25.64 -31.83 -47.42
CA SER A 681 26.49 -31.27 -46.36
C SER A 681 25.64 -30.56 -45.31
N THR A 682 25.91 -30.80 -44.02
CA THR A 682 25.27 -30.07 -42.91
C THR A 682 26.30 -29.21 -42.20
N THR A 683 26.10 -27.89 -42.20
CA THR A 683 26.95 -26.97 -41.46
C THR A 683 26.39 -26.81 -40.05
N ARG A 684 27.21 -27.08 -39.03
CA ARG A 684 26.86 -26.88 -37.62
C ARG A 684 27.90 -25.98 -36.97
N VAL A 685 27.43 -25.13 -36.07
CA VAL A 685 28.33 -24.33 -35.22
C VAL A 685 28.98 -25.27 -34.20
N VAL A 686 30.30 -25.18 -34.07
CA VAL A 686 31.04 -25.98 -33.09
C VAL A 686 31.11 -25.25 -31.77
N THR A 687 30.55 -25.90 -30.77
CA THR A 687 30.65 -25.55 -29.37
C THR A 687 31.33 -26.73 -28.66
N ASP A 688 32.52 -26.50 -28.13
CA ASP A 688 33.29 -27.50 -27.41
C ASP A 688 33.50 -27.03 -25.96
N PHE A 689 32.72 -27.63 -25.07
CA PHE A 689 32.76 -27.35 -23.65
C PHE A 689 33.99 -27.91 -22.95
N LEU A 690 34.75 -28.84 -23.55
CA LEU A 690 35.96 -29.38 -22.93
C LEU A 690 37.19 -28.49 -23.18
N SER A 691 37.22 -27.82 -24.33
CA SER A 691 38.30 -26.89 -24.71
C SER A 691 37.93 -25.41 -24.56
N GLY A 692 36.70 -25.10 -24.13
CA GLY A 692 36.22 -23.74 -23.92
C GLY A 692 36.02 -22.93 -25.22
N ARG A 693 35.67 -23.60 -26.32
CA ARG A 693 35.47 -22.98 -27.64
C ARG A 693 34.00 -22.81 -27.96
N GLY A 694 33.58 -21.58 -28.27
CA GLY A 694 32.18 -21.27 -28.57
C GLY A 694 31.25 -21.57 -27.39
N THR A 695 31.60 -21.07 -26.20
CA THR A 695 30.88 -21.34 -24.95
C THR A 695 30.21 -20.09 -24.37
N ASN A 696 30.41 -18.91 -24.97
CA ASN A 696 29.84 -17.64 -24.52
C ASN A 696 29.03 -16.91 -25.60
N GLY A 697 27.77 -16.62 -25.29
CA GLY A 697 26.90 -15.72 -26.06
C GLY A 697 26.14 -16.35 -27.22
N TRP A 698 26.16 -17.68 -27.37
CA TRP A 698 25.41 -18.35 -28.44
C TRP A 698 24.04 -18.81 -27.99
N GLU A 699 23.05 -18.50 -28.82
CA GLU A 699 21.68 -18.95 -28.66
C GLU A 699 21.48 -20.34 -29.29
N PHE A 700 21.03 -21.26 -28.46
CA PHE A 700 20.59 -22.60 -28.84
C PHE A 700 19.08 -22.69 -28.82
N ASN A 701 18.56 -23.52 -29.71
CA ASN A 701 17.16 -23.92 -29.66
C ASN A 701 16.87 -24.65 -28.34
N PRO A 702 15.69 -24.44 -27.74
CA PRO A 702 15.23 -25.23 -26.60
C PRO A 702 15.32 -26.74 -26.89
N PRO A 703 15.63 -27.57 -25.86
CA PRO A 703 15.89 -29.00 -25.99
C PRO A 703 14.74 -29.85 -26.57
N ALA A 704 13.54 -29.26 -26.75
CA ALA A 704 12.50 -29.80 -27.61
C ALA A 704 11.75 -28.65 -28.29
N ALA A 705 11.25 -28.84 -29.51
CA ALA A 705 10.61 -27.77 -30.29
C ALA A 705 9.35 -27.15 -29.63
N ASN A 706 8.77 -27.81 -28.62
CA ASN A 706 7.63 -27.33 -27.83
C ASN A 706 7.58 -27.99 -26.44
N GLU A 707 6.72 -27.48 -25.57
CA GLU A 707 6.57 -27.96 -24.18
C GLU A 707 6.15 -29.43 -24.07
N THR A 708 5.24 -29.90 -24.92
CA THR A 708 4.75 -31.30 -24.91
C THR A 708 5.89 -32.29 -25.18
N ASN A 709 6.71 -32.00 -26.18
CA ASN A 709 7.87 -32.80 -26.52
C ASN A 709 8.92 -32.73 -25.40
N PHE A 710 9.09 -31.56 -24.78
CA PHE A 710 10.02 -31.41 -23.66
C PHE A 710 9.58 -32.21 -22.44
N LYS A 711 8.30 -32.16 -22.05
CA LYS A 711 7.72 -32.98 -20.97
C LYS A 711 8.01 -34.46 -21.17
N THR A 712 7.88 -34.94 -22.41
CA THR A 712 8.20 -36.32 -22.77
C THR A 712 9.70 -36.61 -22.60
N ALA A 713 10.57 -35.69 -23.03
CA ALA A 713 12.03 -35.84 -22.92
C ALA A 713 12.53 -35.82 -21.46
N ILE A 714 11.85 -35.12 -20.54
CA ILE A 714 12.22 -35.04 -19.11
C ILE A 714 11.45 -36.02 -18.20
N ALA A 715 10.62 -36.89 -18.78
CA ALA A 715 9.85 -37.89 -18.04
C ALA A 715 10.74 -38.73 -17.10
N SER A 716 10.14 -39.30 -16.04
CA SER A 716 10.85 -40.08 -15.00
C SER A 716 11.78 -41.15 -15.57
N SER A 717 11.36 -41.80 -16.66
CA SER A 717 12.04 -42.89 -17.36
C SER A 717 12.93 -42.45 -18.53
N ALA A 718 12.88 -41.18 -18.96
CA ALA A 718 13.62 -40.71 -20.12
C ALA A 718 15.09 -40.42 -19.75
N PRO A 719 16.07 -40.70 -20.63
CA PRO A 719 17.49 -40.50 -20.33
C PRO A 719 17.85 -39.07 -19.88
N LEU A 720 17.28 -38.05 -20.54
CA LEU A 720 17.48 -36.64 -20.16
C LEU A 720 16.87 -36.34 -18.80
N GLY A 721 15.66 -36.82 -18.52
CA GLY A 721 15.03 -36.67 -17.21
C GLY A 721 15.84 -37.31 -16.08
N ILE A 722 16.38 -38.51 -16.30
CA ILE A 722 17.24 -39.22 -15.33
C ILE A 722 18.50 -38.40 -15.07
N ALA A 723 19.17 -37.91 -16.12
CA ALA A 723 20.36 -37.08 -15.99
C ALA A 723 20.10 -35.79 -15.18
N LEU A 724 19.00 -35.09 -15.47
CA LEU A 724 18.62 -33.86 -14.78
C LEU A 724 18.28 -34.10 -13.30
N ARG A 725 17.58 -35.20 -12.97
CA ARG A 725 17.30 -35.55 -11.57
C ARG A 725 18.55 -35.97 -10.81
N ASN A 726 19.43 -36.75 -11.41
CA ASN A 726 20.71 -37.09 -10.81
C ASN A 726 21.55 -35.85 -10.53
N LEU A 727 21.55 -34.88 -11.45
CA LEU A 727 22.22 -33.60 -11.25
C LEU A 727 21.56 -32.78 -10.13
N ALA A 728 20.23 -32.74 -10.07
CA ALA A 728 19.49 -32.07 -9.00
C ALA A 728 19.81 -32.70 -7.63
N HIS A 729 19.82 -34.02 -7.54
CA HIS A 729 20.20 -34.74 -6.32
C HIS A 729 21.66 -34.48 -5.92
N LEU A 730 22.58 -34.45 -6.89
CA LEU A 730 23.98 -34.05 -6.64
C LEU A 730 24.08 -32.62 -6.11
N ALA A 731 23.23 -31.71 -6.59
CA ALA A 731 23.15 -30.32 -6.15
C ALA A 731 22.40 -30.14 -4.82
N GLY A 732 21.94 -31.23 -4.19
CA GLY A 732 21.26 -31.21 -2.90
C GLY A 732 19.74 -31.07 -2.95
N ASP A 733 19.11 -31.18 -4.13
CA ASP A 733 17.65 -31.31 -4.23
C ASP A 733 17.23 -32.68 -3.69
N GLY A 734 16.48 -32.70 -2.59
CA GLY A 734 16.04 -33.94 -1.95
C GLY A 734 15.10 -34.76 -2.84
N ALA A 735 14.92 -36.03 -2.51
CA ALA A 735 13.82 -36.80 -3.10
C ALA A 735 12.47 -36.16 -2.73
N ALA A 736 11.41 -36.44 -3.50
CA ALA A 736 10.08 -35.85 -3.31
C ALA A 736 9.45 -36.12 -1.93
N ASP A 737 10.05 -37.01 -1.12
CA ASP A 737 9.68 -37.34 0.25
C ASP A 737 10.45 -36.54 1.33
N GLY A 738 11.35 -35.63 0.93
CA GLY A 738 12.15 -34.82 1.84
C GLY A 738 13.23 -35.60 2.59
N SER A 739 13.62 -36.79 2.10
CA SER A 739 14.79 -37.50 2.61
C SER A 739 16.09 -36.88 2.07
N THR A 740 17.04 -36.62 2.97
CA THR A 740 18.40 -36.12 2.67
C THR A 740 19.40 -37.26 2.43
N ASP A 741 18.93 -38.50 2.33
CA ASP A 741 19.82 -39.65 2.13
C ASP A 741 20.26 -39.67 0.68
N LEU A 742 21.49 -39.18 0.45
CA LEU A 742 22.25 -39.43 -0.77
C LEU A 742 22.45 -40.96 -0.89
N PRO A 743 21.82 -41.66 -1.84
CA PRO A 743 22.37 -42.92 -2.26
C PRO A 743 23.55 -42.54 -3.15
N MET A 744 24.76 -42.52 -2.58
CA MET A 744 25.97 -42.62 -3.38
C MET A 744 25.74 -43.75 -4.39
N PRO A 745 25.84 -43.52 -5.71
CA PRO A 745 25.68 -44.60 -6.66
C PRO A 745 26.74 -45.64 -6.33
N THR A 746 26.28 -46.82 -5.92
CA THR A 746 27.16 -47.96 -5.71
C THR A 746 27.92 -48.24 -7.01
N ARG A 747 29.18 -48.64 -6.85
CA ARG A 747 30.23 -48.82 -7.87
C ARG A 747 29.85 -49.72 -9.06
N THR A 748 28.64 -50.28 -9.09
CA THR A 748 28.11 -51.20 -10.09
C THR A 748 27.29 -50.54 -11.21
N SER A 749 26.94 -49.26 -11.13
CA SER A 749 26.18 -48.57 -12.21
C SER A 749 27.03 -47.76 -13.20
N VAL A 750 28.35 -47.68 -12.98
CA VAL A 750 29.30 -46.95 -13.87
C VAL A 750 29.54 -47.67 -15.20
N THR A 751 29.13 -48.93 -15.35
CA THR A 751 29.37 -49.72 -16.57
C THR A 751 28.26 -49.63 -17.61
N THR A 752 27.19 -48.84 -17.41
CA THR A 752 26.08 -48.80 -18.39
C THR A 752 25.45 -47.42 -18.61
N ALA A 753 26.16 -46.34 -18.30
CA ALA A 753 25.80 -45.01 -18.82
C ALA A 753 26.43 -44.82 -20.22
N HIS A 754 25.86 -45.49 -21.22
CA HIS A 754 26.12 -45.13 -22.61
C HIS A 754 25.55 -43.73 -22.85
N PHE A 755 26.41 -42.71 -22.87
CA PHE A 755 26.12 -41.49 -23.61
C PHE A 755 25.80 -41.93 -25.05
N HIS A 756 24.55 -41.73 -25.48
CA HIS A 756 24.19 -41.91 -26.88
C HIS A 756 24.97 -40.88 -27.70
N GLN A 757 26.13 -41.32 -28.22
CA GLN A 757 26.69 -40.80 -29.45
C GLN A 757 25.58 -40.78 -30.49
N CYS A 758 25.35 -39.62 -31.12
CA CYS A 758 24.73 -39.59 -32.43
C CYS A 758 25.44 -40.63 -33.32
N LYS A 759 24.66 -41.49 -33.97
CA LYS A 759 25.12 -42.40 -35.02
C LYS A 759 26.07 -41.67 -35.97
N ILE A 760 27.34 -42.03 -35.93
CA ILE A 760 28.28 -41.87 -37.05
C ILE A 760 28.30 -43.24 -37.76
N PRO A 761 28.12 -43.31 -39.09
CA PRO A 761 28.19 -44.57 -39.82
C PRO A 761 29.59 -45.18 -39.65
N GLN A 762 29.64 -46.50 -39.49
CA GLN A 762 30.90 -47.23 -39.47
C GLN A 762 31.67 -47.02 -40.77
N LEU A 763 32.88 -46.47 -40.65
CA LEU A 763 33.94 -46.60 -41.64
C LEU A 763 35.13 -47.20 -40.92
N THR A 764 35.39 -48.47 -41.19
CA THR A 764 36.68 -49.11 -41.00
C THR A 764 37.69 -48.48 -41.97
N PRO A 765 38.88 -48.09 -41.52
CA PRO A 765 40.05 -48.04 -42.39
C PRO A 765 41.06 -49.13 -42.00
N PRO A 766 41.79 -49.69 -42.99
CA PRO A 766 42.88 -50.62 -42.73
C PRO A 766 44.12 -49.83 -42.30
N PHE A 767 44.79 -50.27 -41.24
CA PHE A 767 46.19 -49.93 -41.02
C PHE A 767 47.00 -51.23 -40.95
N PRO A 768 48.06 -51.40 -41.75
CA PRO A 768 49.05 -52.44 -41.52
C PRO A 768 49.89 -52.06 -40.29
N GLN A 769 50.25 -53.09 -39.51
CA GLN A 769 51.11 -53.00 -38.35
C GLN A 769 52.50 -52.46 -38.73
N LEU A 770 52.99 -51.47 -37.98
CA LEU A 770 54.42 -51.26 -37.76
C LEU A 770 54.65 -50.96 -36.27
N GLU A 771 55.44 -51.84 -35.66
CA GLU A 771 55.95 -51.77 -34.30
C GLU A 771 57.07 -50.71 -34.15
N PRO A 772 57.49 -50.37 -32.91
CA PRO A 772 58.11 -49.09 -32.59
C PRO A 772 59.64 -49.12 -32.73
N GLU A 773 60.20 -48.09 -33.37
CA GLU A 773 61.64 -47.84 -33.33
C GLU A 773 61.94 -46.67 -32.37
N PHE A 774 62.54 -47.03 -31.24
CA PHE A 774 63.19 -46.13 -30.29
C PHE A 774 64.44 -45.53 -30.93
N ILE A 775 64.54 -44.20 -31.00
CA ILE A 775 65.84 -43.49 -31.09
C ILE A 775 65.80 -42.27 -30.14
N PRO A 776 66.75 -42.15 -29.18
CA PRO A 776 66.81 -41.04 -28.24
C PRO A 776 67.81 -39.94 -28.68
N LEU A 777 67.76 -38.80 -27.96
CA LEU A 777 68.79 -37.75 -27.75
C LEU A 777 68.80 -36.55 -28.73
N PRO A 778 69.43 -35.41 -28.37
CA PRO A 778 69.55 -34.75 -27.05
C PRO A 778 69.34 -33.22 -27.08
N LEU A 779 69.19 -32.67 -25.85
CA LEU A 779 69.24 -31.27 -25.39
C LEU A 779 68.02 -30.37 -25.65
#